data_AF-A0A7V3XJA4-F1
#
_entry.id   AF-A0A7V3XJA4-F1
#
_cell.length_a   1.000
_cell.length_b   1.000
_cell.length_c   1.000
_cell.angle_alpha   90.00
_cell.angle_beta   90.00
_cell.angle_gamma   90.00
#
_symmetry.space_group_name_H-M   'P 1'
#
loop_
_entity.id
_entity.type
_entity.pdbx_description
1 polymer ?
#
loop_
_entity_poly.entity_id
_entity_poly.type
_entity_poly.pdbx_seq_one_letter_code
_entity_poly.pdbx_strand_id
1 'polypeptide(L)'
;MRLRPSRPVVAALVALALAGLLAGPGEATIVVPVPEHELVLEADAIVVGRVQRIESEWDPAARQISTWITVAIDEVLKGDVATPEVSLKQAGGTVGGLRAWVHGSPEFRRRENVLVFLSESPDGSLRVTHLYQGKFSLSTDPVTGETLARRDRAPGVLVLPRKGGAPAVDSWTLPALKEVVKAWRSSRRSRGSLGQRRPAVAAATTQEAETFTFLNPPARWFEPDSGIPITVMTNRAGEPAAPGGGFEQVREALAAWTIGPESSLVLRDGGLTDAVGLRYDGVNSVSFRDPLNQIQPPSQCGGVLAIGGYYAVAQTTVVGGRTFYRIVDADMAIADGWEGCQFYDDRENLAEVLTHEIGHMVGFGHNTDPSATMYPYAHFDGRGATLTAADRAGLVFLYPGVSTVGPPPVRTLTVTRTGSGVIASTPAGISCGTDCAGGYDDGTAVQLVATPAAGWELAGWGGACGGAGACTVVMNGDRAVTATFRLAARPDLVVTAVNDPPATVGRGGRFPVRDTVANVGGAPSGAITRARYYLSATGTQAAGNVLLTGSRAVGALAPGAGSSGTLTVTVPLNAPPGTYRLLACADDTRLVAESDEANNCLASAGSVVVGLPDLVAAAVSPPPASLARGGRFQVTDTTRNQGDAPATSSVTRYYLSADGARDASDRLLTGYRMVPSLAPGAASTGTVTVVVPSTTVAGAYFVLACADDTARLVESGGANNCVASPTTVAVGP
;
A
#
# COMPACT_ATOMS: atom_id res chain seq x y z
N MET A 1 19.65 19.29 -76.07
CA MET A 1 18.19 19.03 -75.95
C MET A 1 18.00 17.91 -74.92
N ARG A 2 17.17 18.15 -73.90
CA ARG A 2 16.95 17.27 -72.74
C ARG A 2 16.15 16.02 -73.14
N LEU A 3 16.44 14.85 -72.56
CA LEU A 3 15.54 14.10 -71.66
C LEU A 3 16.10 12.72 -71.27
N ARG A 4 15.71 12.31 -70.06
CA ARG A 4 16.17 11.21 -69.19
C ARG A 4 15.47 9.87 -69.49
N PRO A 5 15.94 8.74 -68.89
CA PRO A 5 15.58 7.37 -69.25
C PRO A 5 14.40 6.79 -68.45
N SER A 6 13.76 5.74 -68.95
CA SER A 6 12.73 4.94 -68.27
C SER A 6 13.19 3.50 -68.01
N ARG A 7 12.99 3.04 -66.75
CA ARG A 7 13.01 1.65 -66.23
C ARG A 7 11.66 1.43 -65.49
N PRO A 8 11.32 0.22 -65.00
CA PRO A 8 10.59 -0.84 -65.69
C PRO A 8 9.18 -1.06 -65.09
N VAL A 9 8.34 -1.78 -65.83
CA VAL A 9 6.97 -2.18 -65.48
C VAL A 9 7.00 -3.44 -64.62
N VAL A 10 6.94 -3.34 -63.27
CA VAL A 10 6.54 -4.46 -62.36
C VAL A 10 5.73 -3.97 -61.12
N ALA A 11 5.54 -2.66 -60.89
CA ALA A 11 4.95 -2.18 -59.64
C ALA A 11 3.40 -1.98 -59.63
N ALA A 12 2.67 -2.34 -60.68
CA ALA A 12 1.30 -1.83 -60.87
C ALA A 12 0.15 -2.79 -60.51
N LEU A 13 0.40 -4.03 -60.05
CA LEU A 13 -0.66 -5.00 -59.73
C LEU A 13 -0.85 -5.32 -58.24
N VAL A 14 0.02 -4.83 -57.35
CA VAL A 14 -0.11 -5.01 -55.89
C VAL A 14 -0.80 -3.83 -55.20
N ALA A 15 -0.90 -2.68 -55.87
CA ALA A 15 -1.44 -1.45 -55.27
C ALA A 15 -2.98 -1.37 -55.25
N LEU A 16 -3.71 -2.24 -55.98
CA LEU A 16 -5.18 -2.19 -56.05
C LEU A 16 -5.92 -3.16 -55.10
N ALA A 17 -5.21 -4.00 -54.35
CA ALA A 17 -5.82 -4.88 -53.33
C ALA A 17 -5.72 -4.33 -51.89
N LEU A 18 -4.95 -3.26 -51.65
CA LEU A 18 -4.76 -2.68 -50.31
C LEU A 18 -5.72 -1.53 -49.95
N ALA A 19 -6.62 -1.13 -50.86
CA ALA A 19 -7.55 -0.02 -50.63
C ALA A 19 -8.84 -0.40 -49.86
N GLY A 20 -9.00 -1.67 -49.46
CA GLY A 20 -10.15 -2.15 -48.68
C GLY A 20 -10.03 -2.02 -47.15
N LEU A 21 -8.92 -1.53 -46.61
CA LEU A 21 -8.66 -1.42 -45.17
C LEU A 21 -9.15 -0.08 -44.56
N LEU A 22 -10.36 0.35 -44.95
CA LEU A 22 -11.10 1.40 -44.24
C LEU A 22 -11.97 0.73 -43.18
N ALA A 23 -11.38 0.42 -42.02
CA ALA A 23 -12.15 0.07 -40.83
C ALA A 23 -12.86 1.34 -40.32
N GLY A 24 -14.19 1.36 -40.42
CA GLY A 24 -15.05 2.31 -39.71
C GLY A 24 -15.21 1.91 -38.24
N PRO A 25 -15.81 2.79 -37.40
CA PRO A 25 -15.90 2.57 -35.95
C PRO A 25 -17.00 1.56 -35.58
N GLY A 26 -16.80 0.86 -34.46
CA GLY A 26 -17.77 -0.03 -33.81
C GLY A 26 -17.67 -1.50 -34.21
N GLU A 27 -16.94 -2.32 -33.45
CA GLU A 27 -16.80 -3.75 -33.73
C GLU A 27 -16.82 -4.51 -32.38
N ALA A 28 -17.88 -5.30 -32.17
CA ALA A 28 -18.25 -5.91 -30.89
C ALA A 28 -17.82 -7.37 -30.71
N THR A 29 -17.47 -7.77 -29.49
CA THR A 29 -17.02 -9.13 -29.14
C THR A 29 -17.97 -10.20 -29.62
N ILE A 30 -17.54 -11.46 -29.55
CA ILE A 30 -18.36 -12.57 -30.02
C ILE A 30 -19.69 -12.59 -29.27
N VAL A 31 -20.78 -12.38 -30.01
CA VAL A 31 -22.13 -12.41 -29.46
C VAL A 31 -23.02 -13.40 -30.17
N VAL A 32 -23.97 -13.94 -29.40
CA VAL A 32 -25.22 -14.48 -29.94
C VAL A 32 -26.26 -13.36 -29.87
N PRO A 33 -26.82 -12.89 -31.01
CA PRO A 33 -27.72 -11.76 -31.01
C PRO A 33 -28.91 -11.93 -30.05
N VAL A 34 -29.09 -10.96 -29.16
CA VAL A 34 -30.26 -10.87 -28.28
C VAL A 34 -31.37 -10.15 -29.05
N PRO A 35 -32.51 -10.81 -29.32
CA PRO A 35 -33.62 -10.16 -30.02
C PRO A 35 -34.22 -9.04 -29.17
N GLU A 36 -34.81 -8.04 -29.80
CA GLU A 36 -35.24 -6.81 -29.13
C GLU A 36 -36.25 -7.07 -28.01
N HIS A 37 -37.15 -8.04 -28.19
CA HIS A 37 -38.11 -8.39 -27.15
C HIS A 37 -37.43 -8.96 -25.90
N GLU A 38 -36.32 -9.70 -26.05
CA GLU A 38 -35.52 -10.17 -24.91
C GLU A 38 -34.70 -9.04 -24.29
N LEU A 39 -34.12 -8.13 -25.09
CA LEU A 39 -33.53 -6.90 -24.55
C LEU A 39 -34.55 -6.10 -23.73
N VAL A 40 -35.80 -6.03 -24.20
CA VAL A 40 -36.90 -5.42 -23.43
C VAL A 40 -37.15 -6.17 -22.14
N LEU A 41 -37.12 -7.51 -22.12
CA LEU A 41 -37.36 -8.32 -20.93
C LEU A 41 -36.25 -8.17 -19.87
N GLU A 42 -34.99 -8.10 -20.33
CA GLU A 42 -33.79 -8.03 -19.49
C GLU A 42 -33.46 -6.62 -18.99
N ALA A 43 -33.86 -5.56 -19.70
CA ALA A 43 -33.61 -4.20 -19.26
C ALA A 43 -34.48 -3.81 -18.05
N ASP A 44 -33.87 -3.21 -17.03
CA ASP A 44 -34.56 -2.59 -15.90
C ASP A 44 -35.23 -1.27 -16.30
N ALA A 45 -34.59 -0.50 -17.21
CA ALA A 45 -35.16 0.67 -17.86
C ALA A 45 -34.75 0.81 -19.32
N ILE A 46 -35.55 1.54 -20.10
CA ILE A 46 -35.26 1.90 -21.48
C ILE A 46 -35.54 3.37 -21.66
N VAL A 47 -34.52 4.13 -22.06
CA VAL A 47 -34.58 5.58 -22.19
C VAL A 47 -34.21 6.04 -23.59
N VAL A 48 -34.84 7.11 -24.04
CA VAL A 48 -34.42 7.92 -25.18
C VAL A 48 -33.89 9.24 -24.63
N GLY A 49 -32.73 9.67 -25.12
CA GLY A 49 -32.12 10.88 -24.61
C GLY A 49 -30.88 11.32 -25.37
N ARG A 50 -30.21 12.33 -24.84
CA ARG A 50 -28.99 12.91 -25.39
C ARG A 50 -27.81 12.76 -24.44
N VAL A 51 -26.68 12.30 -24.95
CA VAL A 51 -25.42 12.20 -24.20
C VAL A 51 -24.89 13.60 -23.85
N GLN A 52 -24.75 13.90 -22.56
CA GLN A 52 -24.29 15.19 -22.04
C GLN A 52 -22.79 15.18 -21.72
N ARG A 53 -22.37 14.17 -20.95
CA ARG A 53 -21.02 14.03 -20.40
C ARG A 53 -20.50 12.63 -20.58
N ILE A 54 -19.19 12.53 -20.80
CA ILE A 54 -18.41 11.30 -20.90
C ILE A 54 -17.15 11.54 -20.08
N GLU A 55 -16.97 10.77 -19.00
CA GLU A 55 -15.90 10.96 -18.03
C GLU A 55 -15.25 9.61 -17.72
N SER A 56 -13.99 9.43 -18.10
CA SER A 56 -13.21 8.25 -17.70
C SER A 56 -12.62 8.45 -16.30
N GLU A 57 -12.54 7.36 -15.55
CA GLU A 57 -12.15 7.30 -14.16
C GLU A 57 -11.25 6.11 -13.91
N TRP A 58 -10.13 6.34 -13.22
CA TRP A 58 -9.27 5.28 -12.71
C TRP A 58 -9.69 4.91 -11.28
N ASP A 59 -10.08 3.65 -11.09
CA ASP A 59 -10.30 3.06 -9.76
C ASP A 59 -9.01 2.35 -9.31
N PRO A 60 -8.28 2.91 -8.31
CA PRO A 60 -7.03 2.32 -7.85
C PRO A 60 -7.23 0.99 -7.08
N ALA A 61 -8.40 0.75 -6.51
CA ALA A 61 -8.70 -0.47 -5.77
C ALA A 61 -9.03 -1.62 -6.74
N ALA A 62 -9.85 -1.34 -7.74
CA ALA A 62 -10.19 -2.30 -8.79
C ALA A 62 -9.07 -2.47 -9.84
N ARG A 63 -8.14 -1.50 -9.92
CA ARG A 63 -7.13 -1.37 -10.99
C ARG A 63 -7.73 -1.37 -12.38
N GLN A 64 -8.84 -0.62 -12.53
CA GLN A 64 -9.62 -0.58 -13.75
C GLN A 64 -9.91 0.86 -14.14
N ILE A 65 -9.99 1.09 -15.46
CA ILE A 65 -10.59 2.32 -15.98
C ILE A 65 -12.06 2.03 -16.32
N SER A 66 -12.95 2.84 -15.77
CA SER A 66 -14.36 2.88 -16.15
C SER A 66 -14.70 4.24 -16.75
N THR A 67 -15.65 4.29 -17.67
CA THR A 67 -16.19 5.52 -18.25
C THR A 67 -17.64 5.69 -17.83
N TRP A 68 -17.93 6.85 -17.25
CA TRP A 68 -19.28 7.30 -16.91
C TRP A 68 -19.88 8.10 -18.07
N ILE A 69 -21.07 7.71 -18.49
CA ILE A 69 -21.84 8.38 -19.54
C ILE A 69 -23.12 8.92 -18.93
N THR A 70 -23.28 10.25 -18.94
CA THR A 70 -24.51 10.91 -18.50
C THR A 70 -25.41 11.19 -19.70
N VAL A 71 -26.63 10.65 -19.67
CA VAL A 71 -27.66 10.84 -20.68
C VAL A 71 -28.78 11.69 -20.09
N ALA A 72 -29.02 12.87 -20.68
CA ALA A 72 -30.23 13.65 -20.41
C ALA A 72 -31.42 12.96 -21.06
N ILE A 73 -32.48 12.75 -20.31
CA ILE A 73 -33.61 11.93 -20.73
C ILE A 73 -34.65 12.80 -21.42
N ASP A 74 -34.99 12.45 -22.65
CA ASP A 74 -36.10 13.03 -23.39
C ASP A 74 -37.39 12.23 -23.14
N GLU A 75 -37.28 10.90 -23.03
CA GLU A 75 -38.41 10.00 -22.86
C GLU A 75 -38.02 8.69 -22.17
N VAL A 76 -38.89 8.18 -21.30
CA VAL A 76 -38.75 6.86 -20.65
C VAL A 76 -39.76 5.90 -21.28
N LEU A 77 -39.26 4.83 -21.91
CA LEU A 77 -40.10 3.84 -22.59
C LEU A 77 -40.48 2.67 -21.67
N LYS A 78 -39.59 2.30 -20.74
CA LYS A 78 -39.75 1.25 -19.73
C LYS A 78 -38.98 1.64 -18.45
N GLY A 79 -39.50 1.20 -17.30
CA GLY A 79 -38.86 1.41 -15.99
C GLY A 79 -39.32 2.69 -15.30
N ASP A 80 -38.94 2.84 -14.03
CA ASP A 80 -39.19 4.06 -13.25
C ASP A 80 -37.88 4.84 -13.14
N VAL A 81 -37.78 5.98 -13.84
CA VAL A 81 -36.58 6.83 -13.82
C VAL A 81 -36.96 8.17 -13.24
N ALA A 82 -36.53 8.43 -12.00
CA ALA A 82 -37.01 9.56 -11.20
C ALA A 82 -36.26 10.88 -11.44
N THR A 83 -35.23 10.87 -12.29
CA THR A 83 -34.33 12.01 -12.55
C THR A 83 -34.35 12.44 -14.01
N PRO A 84 -34.09 13.73 -14.31
CA PRO A 84 -34.03 14.22 -15.70
C PRO A 84 -32.80 13.74 -16.49
N GLU A 85 -31.84 13.12 -15.81
CA GLU A 85 -30.67 12.49 -16.40
C GLU A 85 -30.36 11.17 -15.69
N VAL A 86 -29.71 10.24 -16.39
CA VAL A 86 -29.14 9.00 -15.84
C VAL A 86 -27.65 8.93 -16.14
N SER A 87 -26.88 8.35 -15.23
CA SER A 87 -25.46 8.06 -15.45
C SER A 87 -25.25 6.55 -15.47
N LEU A 88 -24.63 6.06 -16.53
CA LEU A 88 -24.26 4.65 -16.69
C LEU A 88 -22.74 4.50 -16.73
N LYS A 89 -22.24 3.37 -16.22
CA LYS A 89 -20.83 3.00 -16.12
C LYS A 89 -20.52 1.95 -17.18
N GLN A 90 -19.41 2.14 -17.89
CA GLN A 90 -18.90 1.19 -18.88
C GLN A 90 -17.42 0.91 -18.65
N ALA A 91 -16.98 -0.32 -18.91
CA ALA A 91 -15.57 -0.67 -18.82
C ALA A 91 -14.77 -0.05 -19.98
N GLY A 92 -13.56 0.42 -19.69
CA GLY A 92 -12.68 1.07 -20.66
C GLY A 92 -12.65 2.60 -20.51
N GLY A 93 -11.71 3.24 -21.20
CA GLY A 93 -11.53 4.69 -21.18
C GLY A 93 -10.07 5.13 -21.23
N THR A 94 -9.81 6.42 -21.01
CA THR A 94 -8.45 6.96 -20.96
C THR A 94 -8.28 7.86 -19.74
N VAL A 95 -7.27 7.58 -18.92
CA VAL A 95 -6.91 8.41 -17.75
C VAL A 95 -5.40 8.52 -17.67
N GLY A 96 -4.86 9.74 -17.60
CA GLY A 96 -3.42 9.96 -17.36
C GLY A 96 -2.48 9.37 -18.41
N GLY A 97 -2.95 9.20 -19.65
CA GLY A 97 -2.19 8.59 -20.75
C GLY A 97 -2.23 7.06 -20.79
N LEU A 98 -2.82 6.41 -19.80
CA LEU A 98 -3.18 4.99 -19.82
C LEU A 98 -4.56 4.83 -20.47
N ARG A 99 -4.65 3.91 -21.44
CA ARG A 99 -5.87 3.65 -22.20
C ARG A 99 -6.30 2.22 -21.93
N ALA A 100 -7.50 2.05 -21.39
CA ALA A 100 -8.13 0.75 -21.23
C ALA A 100 -9.08 0.49 -22.38
N TRP A 101 -8.88 -0.64 -23.01
CA TRP A 101 -9.60 -1.09 -24.16
C TRP A 101 -10.39 -2.34 -23.82
N VAL A 102 -11.70 -2.34 -24.07
CA VAL A 102 -12.58 -3.49 -23.85
C VAL A 102 -13.44 -3.65 -25.10
N HIS A 103 -13.20 -4.72 -25.86
CA HIS A 103 -14.02 -5.02 -27.02
C HIS A 103 -15.46 -5.35 -26.58
N GLY A 104 -16.44 -5.10 -27.44
CA GLY A 104 -17.86 -5.34 -27.13
C GLY A 104 -18.56 -4.22 -26.37
N SER A 105 -17.83 -3.35 -25.68
CA SER A 105 -18.40 -2.17 -24.99
C SER A 105 -19.06 -1.18 -25.97
N PRO A 106 -20.21 -0.57 -25.61
CA PRO A 106 -20.91 0.41 -26.47
C PRO A 106 -20.15 1.72 -26.60
N GLU A 107 -20.09 2.26 -27.82
CA GLU A 107 -19.55 3.61 -28.08
C GLU A 107 -20.58 4.71 -27.80
N PHE A 108 -20.13 5.85 -27.28
CA PHE A 108 -20.94 7.04 -27.08
C PHE A 108 -20.19 8.29 -27.54
N ARG A 109 -20.91 9.26 -28.11
CA ARG A 109 -20.36 10.57 -28.47
C ARG A 109 -21.10 11.67 -27.73
N ARG A 110 -20.42 12.71 -27.28
CA ARG A 110 -21.11 13.88 -26.69
C ARG A 110 -22.11 14.45 -27.69
N ARG A 111 -23.29 14.82 -27.19
CA ARG A 111 -24.43 15.35 -27.95
C ARG A 111 -25.12 14.35 -28.87
N GLU A 112 -24.71 13.09 -28.89
CA GLU A 112 -25.41 12.03 -29.61
C GLU A 112 -26.79 11.79 -29.00
N ASN A 113 -27.80 11.60 -29.85
CA ASN A 113 -29.11 11.13 -29.41
C ASN A 113 -29.10 9.59 -29.42
N VAL A 114 -29.57 8.97 -28.35
CA VAL A 114 -29.47 7.53 -28.13
C VAL A 114 -30.79 6.96 -27.61
N LEU A 115 -31.04 5.70 -27.93
CA LEU A 115 -31.98 4.84 -27.22
C LEU A 115 -31.15 3.75 -26.53
N VAL A 116 -31.29 3.64 -25.21
CA VAL A 116 -30.44 2.78 -24.38
C VAL A 116 -31.28 1.87 -23.51
N PHE A 117 -31.00 0.58 -23.58
CA PHE A 117 -31.47 -0.45 -22.67
C PHE A 117 -30.51 -0.52 -21.48
N LEU A 118 -31.04 -0.33 -20.28
CA LEU A 118 -30.26 -0.20 -19.05
C LEU A 118 -30.54 -1.38 -18.13
N SER A 119 -29.50 -1.91 -17.51
CA SER A 119 -29.58 -2.90 -16.43
C SER A 119 -28.71 -2.46 -15.25
N GLU A 120 -29.04 -2.93 -14.05
CA GLU A 120 -28.23 -2.72 -12.85
C GLU A 120 -27.10 -3.75 -12.76
N SER A 121 -25.88 -3.27 -12.52
CA SER A 121 -24.72 -4.10 -12.21
C SER A 121 -24.73 -4.52 -10.73
N PRO A 122 -23.98 -5.57 -10.34
CA PRO A 122 -23.91 -5.98 -8.92
C PRO A 122 -23.40 -4.89 -7.96
N ASP A 123 -22.61 -3.92 -8.45
CA ASP A 123 -22.15 -2.75 -7.68
C ASP A 123 -23.21 -1.63 -7.59
N GLY A 124 -24.42 -1.89 -8.08
CA GLY A 124 -25.56 -0.96 -8.14
C GLY A 124 -25.51 0.02 -9.31
N SER A 125 -24.39 0.09 -10.05
CA SER A 125 -24.26 1.03 -11.17
C SER A 125 -25.10 0.61 -12.38
N LEU A 126 -25.67 1.59 -13.07
CA LEU A 126 -26.34 1.33 -14.35
C LEU A 126 -25.30 0.98 -15.42
N ARG A 127 -25.59 -0.02 -16.26
CA ARG A 127 -24.83 -0.36 -17.46
C ARG A 127 -25.77 -0.53 -18.65
N VAL A 128 -25.21 -0.55 -19.87
CA VAL A 128 -25.99 -0.94 -21.05
C VAL A 128 -26.21 -2.46 -21.04
N THR A 129 -27.47 -2.86 -21.17
CA THR A 129 -27.88 -4.27 -21.22
C THR A 129 -27.23 -4.98 -22.40
N HIS A 130 -26.56 -6.12 -22.15
CA HIS A 130 -25.82 -6.89 -23.16
C HIS A 130 -24.83 -6.06 -24.02
N LEU A 131 -24.11 -5.13 -23.38
CA LEU A 131 -23.08 -4.29 -24.00
C LEU A 131 -23.61 -3.55 -25.25
N TYR A 132 -22.88 -3.51 -26.38
CA TYR A 132 -23.29 -2.78 -27.57
C TYR A 132 -24.69 -3.16 -28.10
N GLN A 133 -25.19 -4.38 -27.81
CA GLN A 133 -26.49 -4.84 -28.29
C GLN A 133 -27.64 -3.98 -27.73
N GLY A 134 -27.49 -3.44 -26.52
CA GLY A 134 -28.49 -2.59 -25.85
C GLY A 134 -28.39 -1.10 -26.18
N LYS A 135 -27.52 -0.65 -27.08
CA LYS A 135 -27.37 0.76 -27.45
C LYS A 135 -27.72 1.00 -28.92
N PHE A 136 -28.60 1.97 -29.16
CA PHE A 136 -28.91 2.47 -30.50
C PHE A 136 -28.58 3.96 -30.61
N SER A 137 -27.87 4.31 -31.65
CA SER A 137 -27.68 5.68 -32.11
C SER A 137 -28.91 6.13 -32.89
N LEU A 138 -29.40 7.33 -32.56
CA LEU A 138 -30.56 7.92 -33.21
C LEU A 138 -30.09 8.99 -34.20
N SER A 139 -30.37 8.75 -35.48
CA SER A 139 -30.08 9.70 -36.55
C SER A 139 -31.31 9.89 -37.42
N THR A 140 -31.62 11.13 -37.74
CA THR A 140 -32.68 11.44 -38.71
C THR A 140 -32.15 11.25 -40.13
N ASP A 141 -32.83 10.43 -40.91
CA ASP A 141 -32.54 10.27 -42.33
C ASP A 141 -32.84 11.59 -43.06
N PRO A 142 -31.85 12.19 -43.75
CA PRO A 142 -32.01 13.50 -44.37
C PRO A 142 -32.94 13.47 -45.60
N VAL A 143 -33.22 12.29 -46.16
CA VAL A 143 -34.07 12.11 -47.34
C VAL A 143 -35.51 11.84 -46.93
N THR A 144 -35.73 10.92 -45.98
CA THR A 144 -37.10 10.54 -45.56
C THR A 144 -37.62 11.37 -44.39
N GLY A 145 -36.74 12.05 -43.65
CA GLY A 145 -37.08 12.74 -42.40
C GLY A 145 -37.36 11.79 -41.23
N GLU A 146 -37.24 10.48 -41.43
CA GLU A 146 -37.52 9.47 -40.42
C GLU A 146 -36.34 9.32 -39.46
N THR A 147 -36.62 9.20 -38.16
CA THR A 147 -35.56 8.91 -37.18
C THR A 147 -35.32 7.42 -37.14
N LEU A 148 -34.09 7.04 -37.47
CA LEU A 148 -33.62 5.67 -37.45
C LEU A 148 -32.86 5.40 -36.15
N ALA A 149 -33.18 4.28 -35.52
CA ALA A 149 -32.42 3.71 -34.42
C ALA A 149 -31.49 2.65 -34.99
N ARG A 150 -30.19 2.93 -34.99
CA ARG A 150 -29.17 2.04 -35.54
C ARG A 150 -28.23 1.58 -34.43
N ARG A 151 -27.95 0.29 -34.38
CA ARG A 151 -26.76 -0.17 -33.67
C ARG A 151 -25.55 0.28 -34.47
N ASP A 152 -24.57 0.90 -33.83
CA ASP A 152 -23.28 1.18 -34.44
C ASP A 152 -22.58 -0.16 -34.70
N ARG A 153 -22.87 -0.75 -35.87
CA ARG A 153 -22.16 -1.89 -36.46
C ARG A 153 -21.24 -1.35 -37.52
N ALA A 154 -19.99 -1.78 -37.52
CA ALA A 154 -19.14 -1.59 -38.68
C ALA A 154 -19.70 -2.36 -39.90
N PRO A 155 -19.32 -1.94 -41.12
CA PRO A 155 -19.87 -2.50 -42.34
C PRO A 155 -19.42 -3.96 -42.55
N GLY A 156 -20.38 -4.88 -42.65
CA GLY A 156 -20.09 -6.29 -42.97
C GLY A 156 -20.97 -7.34 -42.26
N VAL A 157 -21.85 -6.93 -41.33
CA VAL A 157 -22.54 -7.90 -40.46
C VAL A 157 -23.61 -8.74 -41.18
N LEU A 158 -23.25 -9.98 -41.50
CA LEU A 158 -24.15 -11.11 -41.75
C LEU A 158 -24.63 -11.73 -40.41
N VAL A 159 -25.95 -11.86 -40.26
CA VAL A 159 -26.64 -12.44 -39.10
C VAL A 159 -26.73 -13.96 -39.24
N LEU A 160 -26.22 -14.74 -38.28
CA LEU A 160 -26.54 -16.16 -38.23
C LEU A 160 -27.93 -16.42 -37.65
N PRO A 161 -28.65 -17.43 -38.17
CA PRO A 161 -29.94 -17.81 -37.64
C PRO A 161 -29.77 -18.46 -36.26
N ARG A 162 -30.48 -17.94 -35.25
CA ARG A 162 -30.82 -18.73 -34.07
C ARG A 162 -31.59 -19.96 -34.56
N LYS A 163 -31.24 -21.18 -34.11
CA LYS A 163 -32.00 -22.38 -34.47
C LYS A 163 -33.45 -22.22 -33.96
N GLY A 164 -34.37 -21.84 -34.87
CA GLY A 164 -35.76 -21.54 -34.56
C GLY A 164 -36.09 -20.08 -34.16
N GLY A 165 -35.19 -19.11 -34.31
CA GLY A 165 -35.44 -17.70 -33.97
C GLY A 165 -35.31 -16.74 -35.17
N ALA A 166 -36.04 -15.62 -35.12
CA ALA A 166 -35.98 -14.57 -36.14
C ALA A 166 -34.62 -13.83 -36.10
N PRO A 167 -34.09 -13.36 -37.24
CA PRO A 167 -32.85 -12.59 -37.28
C PRO A 167 -33.00 -11.24 -36.54
N ALA A 168 -31.94 -10.83 -35.84
CA ALA A 168 -31.88 -9.51 -35.21
C ALA A 168 -31.84 -8.41 -36.29
N VAL A 169 -32.49 -7.27 -36.02
CA VAL A 169 -32.57 -6.14 -36.95
C VAL A 169 -31.70 -4.99 -36.45
N ASP A 170 -30.80 -4.50 -37.29
CA ASP A 170 -29.75 -3.55 -36.87
C ASP A 170 -30.16 -2.11 -36.97
N SER A 171 -31.18 -1.88 -37.79
CA SER A 171 -31.73 -0.59 -38.07
C SER A 171 -33.24 -0.70 -37.98
N TRP A 172 -33.79 -0.02 -37.00
CA TRP A 172 -35.23 0.17 -36.85
C TRP A 172 -35.59 1.60 -37.17
N THR A 173 -36.81 1.82 -37.62
CA THR A 173 -37.40 3.14 -37.45
C THR A 173 -37.71 3.31 -35.95
N LEU A 174 -37.45 4.49 -35.39
CA LEU A 174 -37.66 4.73 -33.96
C LEU A 174 -39.11 4.40 -33.52
N PRO A 175 -40.17 4.74 -34.29
CA PRO A 175 -41.53 4.33 -33.95
C PRO A 175 -41.72 2.81 -33.90
N ALA A 176 -41.15 2.06 -34.84
CA ALA A 176 -41.27 0.60 -34.86
C ALA A 176 -40.60 -0.04 -33.63
N LEU A 177 -39.40 0.43 -33.27
CA LEU A 177 -38.72 -0.06 -32.07
C LEU A 177 -39.49 0.26 -30.79
N LYS A 178 -40.10 1.46 -30.70
CA LYS A 178 -40.96 1.83 -29.56
C LYS A 178 -42.19 0.93 -29.43
N GLU A 179 -42.81 0.51 -30.54
CA GLU A 179 -43.94 -0.44 -30.48
C GLU A 179 -43.48 -1.83 -30.00
N VAL A 180 -42.27 -2.28 -30.36
CA VAL A 180 -41.68 -3.50 -29.77
C VAL A 180 -41.52 -3.34 -28.25
N VAL A 181 -40.96 -2.22 -27.78
CA VAL A 181 -40.82 -1.96 -26.34
C VAL A 181 -42.18 -1.98 -25.64
N LYS A 182 -43.18 -1.30 -26.21
CA LYS A 182 -44.53 -1.20 -25.65
C LYS A 182 -45.23 -2.56 -25.58
N ALA A 183 -45.03 -3.44 -26.56
CA ALA A 183 -45.62 -4.77 -26.58
C ALA A 183 -45.07 -5.66 -25.45
N TRP A 184 -43.81 -5.48 -25.06
CA TRP A 184 -43.12 -6.38 -24.13
C TRP A 184 -42.84 -5.78 -22.74
N ARG A 185 -43.04 -4.48 -22.50
CA ARG A 185 -42.67 -3.79 -21.24
C ARG A 185 -43.39 -4.25 -19.97
N SER A 186 -44.58 -4.87 -20.06
CA SER A 186 -45.43 -5.24 -18.91
C SER A 186 -45.04 -6.57 -18.22
N SER A 187 -44.00 -7.24 -18.71
CA SER A 187 -43.63 -8.62 -18.39
C SER A 187 -42.76 -8.81 -17.13
N ARG A 188 -42.21 -7.75 -16.54
CA ARG A 188 -41.43 -7.79 -15.28
C ARG A 188 -41.81 -6.61 -14.38
N ARG A 189 -42.03 -6.86 -13.08
CA ARG A 189 -42.24 -5.81 -12.05
C ARG A 189 -40.98 -4.96 -11.91
N SER A 190 -41.12 -3.63 -11.87
CA SER A 190 -39.98 -2.72 -11.69
C SER A 190 -39.30 -2.96 -10.33
N ARG A 191 -37.96 -3.03 -10.34
CA ARG A 191 -37.12 -3.04 -9.14
C ARG A 191 -36.89 -1.59 -8.66
N GLY A 192 -37.92 -0.98 -8.07
CA GLY A 192 -37.81 0.39 -7.51
C GLY A 192 -37.53 1.50 -8.54
N SER A 193 -37.32 2.73 -8.05
CA SER A 193 -36.95 3.87 -8.90
C SER A 193 -35.45 3.85 -9.20
N LEU A 194 -35.10 3.87 -10.48
CA LEU A 194 -33.73 4.01 -10.95
C LEU A 194 -33.35 5.49 -10.92
N GLY A 195 -32.33 5.81 -10.12
CA GLY A 195 -31.90 7.18 -9.87
C GLY A 195 -30.52 7.23 -9.27
N GLN A 196 -29.54 6.54 -9.87
CA GLN A 196 -28.16 6.71 -9.43
C GLN A 196 -27.54 7.99 -10.00
N ARG A 197 -27.21 8.92 -9.09
CA ARG A 197 -26.08 9.82 -9.27
C ARG A 197 -24.81 9.00 -9.08
N ARG A 198 -23.83 9.21 -9.97
CA ARG A 198 -22.46 8.68 -9.87
C ARG A 198 -22.00 8.63 -8.40
N PRO A 199 -21.67 7.44 -7.86
CA PRO A 199 -21.12 7.33 -6.51
C PRO A 199 -19.86 8.20 -6.37
N ALA A 200 -19.71 8.90 -5.25
CA ALA A 200 -18.49 9.66 -4.98
C ALA A 200 -17.36 8.68 -4.65
N VAL A 201 -16.45 8.44 -5.59
CA VAL A 201 -15.25 7.63 -5.35
C VAL A 201 -14.19 8.52 -4.72
N ALA A 202 -13.77 8.19 -3.49
CA ALA A 202 -12.68 8.88 -2.83
C ALA A 202 -11.36 8.54 -3.54
N ALA A 203 -10.67 9.55 -4.06
CA ALA A 203 -9.35 9.48 -4.72
C ALA A 203 -9.29 9.01 -6.19
N ALA A 204 -10.39 9.07 -6.91
CA ALA A 204 -10.40 8.84 -8.36
C ALA A 204 -9.81 10.02 -9.16
N THR A 205 -8.95 9.71 -10.13
CA THR A 205 -8.54 10.69 -11.16
C THR A 205 -9.50 10.59 -12.33
N THR A 206 -10.04 11.72 -12.78
CA THR A 206 -11.03 11.78 -13.86
C THR A 206 -10.49 12.53 -15.07
N GLN A 207 -11.00 12.16 -16.25
CA GLN A 207 -10.69 12.83 -17.51
C GLN A 207 -11.97 12.96 -18.34
N GLU A 208 -12.34 14.19 -18.73
CA GLU A 208 -13.44 14.44 -19.67
C GLU A 208 -13.04 14.09 -21.10
N ALA A 209 -14.00 13.59 -21.89
CA ALA A 209 -13.80 13.26 -23.29
C ALA A 209 -14.95 13.78 -24.17
N GLU A 210 -14.62 14.17 -25.40
CA GLU A 210 -15.62 14.50 -26.44
C GLU A 210 -16.29 13.24 -27.01
N THR A 211 -15.56 12.13 -27.02
CA THR A 211 -16.03 10.84 -27.50
C THR A 211 -15.50 9.72 -26.63
N PHE A 212 -16.36 8.75 -26.32
CA PHE A 212 -15.97 7.40 -25.95
C PHE A 212 -16.06 6.56 -27.23
N THR A 213 -15.01 6.64 -28.04
CA THR A 213 -14.89 5.95 -29.32
C THR A 213 -13.81 4.91 -29.24
N PHE A 214 -14.12 3.73 -29.74
CA PHE A 214 -13.23 2.61 -29.79
C PHE A 214 -12.43 2.67 -31.15
N LEU A 215 -11.09 2.53 -31.09
CA LEU A 215 -10.09 1.91 -32.01
C LEU A 215 -9.20 2.94 -32.69
N ASN A 216 -9.36 4.19 -32.29
CA ASN A 216 -8.56 5.29 -32.78
C ASN A 216 -7.89 6.03 -31.61
N PRO A 217 -6.57 5.91 -31.45
CA PRO A 217 -5.61 5.22 -32.34
C PRO A 217 -5.42 3.73 -31.98
N PRO A 218 -5.03 2.87 -32.95
CA PRO A 218 -4.84 1.43 -32.73
C PRO A 218 -3.61 1.15 -31.84
N ALA A 219 -3.53 -0.07 -31.27
CA ALA A 219 -2.43 -0.49 -30.41
C ALA A 219 -1.92 -1.89 -30.78
N ARG A 220 -0.66 -2.20 -30.42
CA ARG A 220 -0.03 -3.51 -30.57
C ARG A 220 1.03 -3.75 -29.50
N TRP A 221 1.43 -5.00 -29.31
CA TRP A 221 2.63 -5.34 -28.53
C TRP A 221 3.90 -4.99 -29.33
N PHE A 222 4.94 -4.53 -28.63
CA PHE A 222 6.21 -4.11 -29.24
C PHE A 222 7.30 -5.17 -29.06
N GLU A 223 7.15 -5.99 -28.02
CA GLU A 223 8.00 -7.10 -27.61
C GLU A 223 8.27 -8.09 -28.76
N PRO A 224 7.27 -8.46 -29.60
CA PRO A 224 7.52 -9.34 -30.74
C PRO A 224 8.55 -8.81 -31.73
N ASP A 225 8.70 -7.48 -31.88
CA ASP A 225 9.69 -6.90 -32.81
C ASP A 225 11.14 -7.20 -32.36
N SER A 226 11.34 -7.54 -31.09
CA SER A 226 12.62 -7.98 -30.51
C SER A 226 12.66 -9.48 -30.21
N GLY A 227 11.75 -10.26 -30.79
CA GLY A 227 11.64 -11.71 -30.56
C GLY A 227 11.20 -12.10 -29.15
N ILE A 228 10.72 -11.14 -28.35
CA ILE A 228 10.24 -11.40 -26.99
C ILE A 228 8.79 -11.90 -27.07
N PRO A 229 8.49 -13.10 -26.52
CA PRO A 229 7.15 -13.66 -26.54
C PRO A 229 6.23 -12.94 -25.55
N ILE A 230 4.93 -12.91 -25.86
CA ILE A 230 3.89 -12.48 -24.92
C ILE A 230 3.42 -13.70 -24.13
N THR A 231 3.55 -13.64 -22.81
CA THR A 231 3.09 -14.72 -21.93
C THR A 231 1.66 -14.43 -21.50
N VAL A 232 0.79 -15.43 -21.63
CA VAL A 232 -0.62 -15.37 -21.22
C VAL A 232 -0.86 -16.46 -20.17
N MET A 233 -1.41 -16.05 -19.03
CA MET A 233 -1.75 -16.92 -17.91
C MET A 233 -3.23 -17.28 -17.98
N THR A 234 -3.63 -18.44 -17.45
CA THR A 234 -5.05 -18.79 -17.30
C THR A 234 -5.45 -18.75 -15.84
N ASN A 235 -6.58 -18.10 -15.55
CA ASN A 235 -7.13 -18.07 -14.20
C ASN A 235 -7.49 -19.49 -13.75
N ARG A 236 -7.12 -19.85 -12.51
CA ARG A 236 -7.35 -21.20 -11.97
C ARG A 236 -8.78 -21.49 -11.53
N ALA A 237 -9.64 -20.47 -11.44
CA ALA A 237 -11.00 -20.63 -10.92
C ALA A 237 -11.99 -20.84 -12.07
N GLY A 238 -12.77 -21.92 -11.97
CA GLY A 238 -14.01 -22.06 -12.73
C GLY A 238 -13.87 -22.50 -14.18
N GLU A 239 -13.08 -23.54 -14.46
CA GLU A 239 -13.07 -24.15 -15.81
C GLU A 239 -14.50 -24.51 -16.27
N PRO A 240 -14.87 -24.20 -17.54
CA PRO A 240 -16.17 -24.58 -18.08
C PRO A 240 -16.25 -26.11 -18.23
N ALA A 241 -17.45 -26.67 -18.18
CA ALA A 241 -17.68 -28.10 -18.38
C ALA A 241 -17.63 -28.51 -19.87
N ALA A 242 -16.74 -27.88 -20.65
CA ALA A 242 -16.54 -28.22 -22.05
C ALA A 242 -15.74 -29.54 -22.18
N PRO A 243 -15.99 -30.37 -23.22
CA PRO A 243 -15.19 -31.56 -23.49
C PRO A 243 -13.69 -31.22 -23.62
N GLY A 244 -12.83 -31.93 -22.87
CA GLY A 244 -11.39 -31.64 -22.82
C GLY A 244 -10.97 -30.54 -21.83
N GLY A 245 -11.94 -29.94 -21.12
CA GLY A 245 -11.70 -28.79 -20.24
C GLY A 245 -11.82 -27.47 -21.00
N GLY A 246 -11.26 -26.40 -20.45
CA GLY A 246 -11.00 -25.11 -21.10
C GLY A 246 -9.51 -24.79 -21.20
N PHE A 247 -8.65 -25.37 -20.34
CA PHE A 247 -7.20 -25.10 -20.39
C PHE A 247 -6.52 -25.60 -21.66
N GLU A 248 -6.99 -26.72 -22.23
CA GLU A 248 -6.45 -27.24 -23.48
C GLU A 248 -6.78 -26.31 -24.66
N GLN A 249 -8.02 -25.84 -24.77
CA GLN A 249 -8.45 -24.90 -25.80
C GLN A 249 -7.75 -23.55 -25.69
N VAL A 250 -7.38 -23.10 -24.48
CA VAL A 250 -6.54 -21.91 -24.32
C VAL A 250 -5.18 -22.13 -24.97
N ARG A 251 -4.53 -23.28 -24.73
CA ARG A 251 -3.23 -23.59 -25.38
C ARG A 251 -3.35 -23.66 -26.90
N GLU A 252 -4.42 -24.26 -27.41
CA GLU A 252 -4.69 -24.34 -28.85
C GLU A 252 -4.90 -22.94 -29.45
N ALA A 253 -5.68 -22.09 -28.79
CA ALA A 253 -5.93 -20.73 -29.21
C ALA A 253 -4.64 -19.87 -29.21
N LEU A 254 -3.80 -19.97 -28.17
CA LEU A 254 -2.50 -19.30 -28.14
C LEU A 254 -1.56 -19.80 -29.26
N ALA A 255 -1.58 -21.10 -29.55
CA ALA A 255 -0.79 -21.69 -30.62
C ALA A 255 -1.27 -21.22 -32.00
N ALA A 256 -2.57 -21.01 -32.21
CA ALA A 256 -3.14 -20.53 -33.47
C ALA A 256 -2.55 -19.18 -33.91
N TRP A 257 -2.24 -18.29 -32.96
CA TRP A 257 -1.61 -16.99 -33.18
C TRP A 257 -0.08 -17.04 -33.33
N THR A 258 0.55 -18.19 -33.09
CA THR A 258 2.00 -18.38 -33.21
C THR A 258 2.34 -19.13 -34.50
N ILE A 259 2.30 -18.42 -35.64
CA ILE A 259 2.30 -19.05 -36.97
C ILE A 259 3.70 -19.36 -37.56
N GLY A 260 4.75 -19.37 -36.73
CA GLY A 260 6.12 -19.60 -37.19
C GLY A 260 6.74 -18.35 -37.85
N PRO A 261 7.69 -18.49 -38.80
CA PRO A 261 8.56 -17.39 -39.24
C PRO A 261 7.83 -16.28 -40.03
N GLU A 262 6.59 -16.51 -40.45
CA GLU A 262 5.75 -15.53 -41.16
C GLU A 262 5.38 -14.33 -40.28
N SER A 263 5.33 -14.51 -38.96
CA SER A 263 5.03 -13.46 -37.99
C SER A 263 6.06 -13.45 -36.85
N SER A 264 6.34 -12.27 -36.31
CA SER A 264 7.18 -12.14 -35.11
C SER A 264 6.43 -12.44 -33.81
N LEU A 265 5.08 -12.52 -33.84
CA LEU A 265 4.26 -12.80 -32.67
C LEU A 265 4.45 -14.24 -32.18
N VAL A 266 4.82 -14.37 -30.91
CA VAL A 266 4.87 -15.64 -30.20
C VAL A 266 4.07 -15.49 -28.91
N LEU A 267 2.99 -16.25 -28.78
CA LEU A 267 2.23 -16.36 -27.53
C LEU A 267 2.68 -17.60 -26.77
N ARG A 268 2.87 -17.46 -25.45
CA ARG A 268 3.27 -18.55 -24.56
C ARG A 268 2.24 -18.77 -23.48
N ASP A 269 1.89 -20.03 -23.24
CA ASP A 269 1.18 -20.44 -22.03
C ASP A 269 2.11 -20.28 -20.83
N GLY A 270 1.75 -19.38 -19.92
CA GLY A 270 2.47 -19.13 -18.66
C GLY A 270 2.00 -19.99 -17.49
N GLY A 271 0.96 -20.82 -17.68
CA GLY A 271 0.35 -21.61 -16.64
C GLY A 271 -0.74 -20.86 -15.87
N LEU A 272 -0.94 -21.25 -14.61
CA LEU A 272 -2.08 -20.81 -13.81
C LEU A 272 -1.80 -19.53 -13.01
N THR A 273 -2.80 -18.65 -12.94
CA THR A 273 -2.78 -17.41 -12.14
C THR A 273 -4.04 -17.25 -11.28
N ASP A 274 -3.99 -16.34 -10.30
CA ASP A 274 -5.14 -15.85 -9.54
C ASP A 274 -5.66 -14.49 -10.08
N ALA A 275 -4.98 -13.91 -11.08
CA ALA A 275 -5.46 -12.72 -11.80
C ALA A 275 -6.80 -13.01 -12.49
N VAL A 276 -7.70 -12.02 -12.52
CA VAL A 276 -9.09 -12.18 -12.95
C VAL A 276 -9.63 -10.95 -13.67
N GLY A 277 -10.40 -11.20 -14.73
CA GLY A 277 -11.09 -10.18 -15.51
C GLY A 277 -10.14 -9.17 -16.13
N LEU A 278 -10.69 -8.07 -16.65
CA LEU A 278 -9.87 -7.06 -17.33
C LEU A 278 -9.32 -6.05 -16.32
N ARG A 279 -8.06 -6.17 -15.89
CA ARG A 279 -7.43 -5.36 -14.84
C ARG A 279 -6.00 -5.00 -15.20
N TYR A 280 -5.62 -3.75 -14.94
CA TYR A 280 -4.22 -3.36 -15.11
C TYR A 280 -3.38 -3.85 -13.92
N ASP A 281 -2.91 -5.09 -13.97
CA ASP A 281 -2.14 -5.73 -12.91
C ASP A 281 -0.78 -6.32 -13.33
N GLY A 282 -0.45 -6.23 -14.62
CA GLY A 282 0.79 -6.69 -15.22
C GLY A 282 0.76 -8.17 -15.61
N VAL A 283 -0.40 -8.83 -15.54
CA VAL A 283 -0.58 -10.24 -15.88
C VAL A 283 -1.57 -10.37 -17.02
N ASN A 284 -1.11 -10.75 -18.20
CA ASN A 284 -2.04 -11.03 -19.29
C ASN A 284 -2.84 -12.30 -18.96
N SER A 285 -4.16 -12.21 -18.83
CA SER A 285 -4.96 -13.31 -18.30
C SER A 285 -6.16 -13.73 -19.15
N VAL A 286 -6.44 -15.04 -19.14
CA VAL A 286 -7.71 -15.61 -19.60
C VAL A 286 -8.52 -16.04 -18.38
N SER A 287 -9.70 -15.47 -18.21
CA SER A 287 -10.61 -15.78 -17.09
C SER A 287 -11.86 -16.52 -17.55
N PHE A 288 -12.24 -17.58 -16.85
CA PHE A 288 -13.50 -18.29 -17.08
C PHE A 288 -14.58 -17.83 -16.08
N ARG A 289 -15.86 -17.95 -16.49
CA ARG A 289 -17.05 -17.63 -15.67
C ARG A 289 -17.13 -16.20 -15.15
N ASP A 290 -16.54 -15.26 -15.90
CA ASP A 290 -16.63 -13.81 -15.64
C ASP A 290 -16.64 -13.45 -14.14
N PRO A 291 -15.53 -13.70 -13.42
CA PRO A 291 -15.47 -13.58 -11.96
C PRO A 291 -15.76 -12.16 -11.44
N LEU A 292 -15.70 -11.16 -12.33
CA LEU A 292 -15.96 -9.75 -12.03
C LEU A 292 -17.35 -9.29 -12.48
N ASN A 293 -18.20 -10.16 -13.04
CA ASN A 293 -19.54 -9.86 -13.56
C ASN A 293 -19.53 -8.70 -14.59
N GLN A 294 -18.50 -8.65 -15.43
CA GLN A 294 -18.31 -7.64 -16.47
C GLN A 294 -19.24 -7.87 -17.67
N ILE A 295 -19.68 -9.10 -17.86
CA ILE A 295 -20.59 -9.56 -18.88
C ILE A 295 -21.94 -9.88 -18.23
N GLN A 296 -23.03 -9.58 -18.94
CA GLN A 296 -24.35 -9.98 -18.49
C GLN A 296 -24.58 -11.46 -18.87
N PRO A 297 -25.06 -12.31 -17.94
CA PRO A 297 -25.40 -13.70 -18.26
C PRO A 297 -26.37 -13.80 -19.44
N PRO A 298 -26.33 -14.89 -20.23
CA PRO A 298 -27.16 -15.01 -21.41
C PRO A 298 -28.66 -15.06 -21.08
N SER A 299 -29.46 -14.43 -21.92
CA SER A 299 -30.92 -14.58 -21.96
C SER A 299 -31.28 -15.58 -23.05
N GLN A 300 -31.89 -16.72 -22.68
CA GLN A 300 -32.36 -17.73 -23.64
C GLN A 300 -31.29 -18.13 -24.68
N CYS A 301 -30.04 -18.26 -24.23
CA CYS A 301 -28.87 -18.55 -25.07
C CYS A 301 -28.51 -17.46 -26.09
N GLY A 302 -28.97 -16.23 -25.86
CA GLY A 302 -28.52 -15.00 -26.51
C GLY A 302 -27.74 -14.14 -25.52
N GLY A 303 -26.67 -13.47 -25.97
CA GLY A 303 -25.84 -12.65 -25.11
C GLY A 303 -24.43 -12.47 -25.66
N VAL A 304 -23.53 -12.03 -24.79
CA VAL A 304 -22.10 -11.90 -25.09
C VAL A 304 -21.40 -13.14 -24.55
N LEU A 305 -20.63 -13.83 -25.39
CA LEU A 305 -19.95 -15.08 -25.02
C LEU A 305 -18.67 -14.80 -24.23
N ALA A 306 -17.96 -13.74 -24.62
CA ALA A 306 -16.71 -13.34 -24.02
C ALA A 306 -16.41 -11.86 -24.28
N ILE A 307 -15.46 -11.31 -23.55
CA ILE A 307 -14.84 -10.02 -23.85
C ILE A 307 -13.32 -10.12 -23.71
N GLY A 308 -12.61 -9.56 -24.68
CA GLY A 308 -11.17 -9.36 -24.67
C GLY A 308 -10.83 -7.87 -24.66
N GLY A 309 -9.64 -7.54 -24.16
CA GLY A 309 -9.21 -6.17 -24.01
C GLY A 309 -7.73 -6.02 -23.70
N TYR A 310 -7.29 -4.77 -23.63
CA TYR A 310 -5.91 -4.42 -23.33
C TYR A 310 -5.76 -3.05 -22.70
N TYR A 311 -4.66 -2.83 -22.00
CA TYR A 311 -4.18 -1.51 -21.63
C TYR A 311 -3.03 -1.07 -22.54
N ALA A 312 -3.07 0.18 -22.98
CA ALA A 312 -2.03 0.77 -23.80
C ALA A 312 -1.53 2.10 -23.23
N VAL A 313 -0.24 2.38 -23.45
CA VAL A 313 0.44 3.62 -23.01
C VAL A 313 0.77 4.50 -24.20
N ALA A 314 1.09 5.78 -23.93
CA ALA A 314 1.37 6.79 -24.95
C ALA A 314 2.58 6.51 -25.86
N GLN A 315 3.41 5.49 -25.56
CA GLN A 315 4.51 5.08 -26.42
C GLN A 315 3.97 4.57 -27.76
N THR A 316 4.58 5.01 -28.87
CA THR A 316 4.13 4.63 -30.22
C THR A 316 5.24 4.01 -31.07
N THR A 317 4.82 3.26 -32.10
CA THR A 317 5.65 2.74 -33.20
C THR A 317 4.90 2.89 -34.53
N VAL A 318 5.61 2.73 -35.65
CA VAL A 318 5.01 2.78 -36.99
C VAL A 318 5.23 1.47 -37.73
N VAL A 319 4.15 0.87 -38.22
CA VAL A 319 4.16 -0.40 -38.97
C VAL A 319 3.36 -0.20 -40.25
N GLY A 320 3.94 -0.49 -41.40
CA GLY A 320 3.27 -0.30 -42.69
C GLY A 320 2.72 1.12 -42.91
N GLY A 321 3.37 2.14 -42.34
CA GLY A 321 2.93 3.55 -42.42
C GLY A 321 1.79 3.94 -41.48
N ARG A 322 1.34 3.05 -40.60
CA ARG A 322 0.31 3.32 -39.56
C ARG A 322 0.95 3.40 -38.18
N THR A 323 0.49 4.37 -37.37
CA THR A 323 0.97 4.56 -35.99
C THR A 323 0.19 3.68 -35.02
N PHE A 324 0.89 2.96 -34.16
CA PHE A 324 0.32 2.11 -33.11
C PHE A 324 0.83 2.51 -31.73
N TYR A 325 -0.04 2.46 -30.73
CA TYR A 325 0.32 2.60 -29.32
C TYR A 325 0.79 1.26 -28.74
N ARG A 326 1.63 1.31 -27.70
CA ARG A 326 2.16 0.12 -27.04
C ARG A 326 1.13 -0.47 -26.09
N ILE A 327 0.74 -1.72 -26.32
CA ILE A 327 0.04 -2.55 -25.35
C ILE A 327 1.02 -2.91 -24.22
N VAL A 328 0.57 -2.85 -22.97
CA VAL A 328 1.36 -3.15 -21.78
C VAL A 328 0.76 -4.25 -20.91
N ASP A 329 -0.50 -4.58 -21.13
CA ASP A 329 -1.29 -5.54 -20.35
C ASP A 329 -2.53 -5.92 -21.18
N ALA A 330 -2.96 -7.18 -21.18
CA ALA A 330 -4.12 -7.64 -21.94
C ALA A 330 -4.84 -8.81 -21.29
N ASP A 331 -6.16 -8.75 -21.25
CA ASP A 331 -7.00 -9.70 -20.53
C ASP A 331 -8.23 -10.08 -21.33
N MET A 332 -8.82 -11.22 -20.97
CA MET A 332 -10.15 -11.58 -21.41
C MET A 332 -10.95 -12.32 -20.34
N ALA A 333 -12.27 -12.26 -20.46
CA ALA A 333 -13.22 -12.99 -19.63
C ALA A 333 -14.24 -13.73 -20.50
N ILE A 334 -14.47 -15.00 -20.21
CA ILE A 334 -15.56 -15.80 -20.78
C ILE A 334 -16.78 -15.69 -19.85
N ALA A 335 -17.95 -15.41 -20.42
CA ALA A 335 -19.19 -15.26 -19.68
C ALA A 335 -19.61 -16.58 -19.00
N ASP A 336 -20.24 -16.46 -17.82
CA ASP A 336 -20.93 -17.56 -17.15
C ASP A 336 -22.37 -17.76 -17.68
N GLY A 337 -23.02 -18.85 -17.29
CA GLY A 337 -24.44 -19.09 -17.56
C GLY A 337 -24.77 -19.66 -18.95
N TRP A 338 -23.77 -20.04 -19.73
CA TRP A 338 -23.94 -20.68 -21.05
C TRP A 338 -24.11 -22.21 -20.98
N GLU A 339 -24.15 -22.79 -19.79
CA GLU A 339 -24.45 -24.22 -19.59
C GLU A 339 -25.85 -24.57 -20.13
N GLY A 340 -25.91 -25.61 -20.98
CA GLY A 340 -27.16 -26.02 -21.64
C GLY A 340 -27.52 -25.21 -22.88
N CYS A 341 -26.69 -24.24 -23.28
CA CYS A 341 -26.85 -23.44 -24.50
C CYS A 341 -26.07 -23.99 -25.71
N GLN A 342 -25.64 -25.25 -25.65
CA GLN A 342 -24.83 -25.93 -26.67
C GLN A 342 -23.44 -25.34 -26.94
N PHE A 343 -23.14 -24.18 -26.37
CA PHE A 343 -21.83 -23.54 -26.48
C PHE A 343 -20.72 -24.44 -25.95
N TYR A 344 -20.91 -25.05 -24.77
CA TYR A 344 -19.96 -25.98 -24.18
C TYR A 344 -20.15 -27.45 -24.61
N ASP A 345 -21.09 -27.76 -25.50
CA ASP A 345 -21.33 -29.14 -25.94
C ASP A 345 -20.24 -29.63 -26.91
N ASP A 346 -19.57 -28.71 -27.60
CA ASP A 346 -18.46 -28.96 -28.51
C ASP A 346 -17.22 -28.18 -28.05
N ARG A 347 -16.07 -28.86 -27.98
CA ARG A 347 -14.79 -28.23 -27.62
C ARG A 347 -14.37 -27.17 -28.63
N GLU A 348 -14.72 -27.36 -29.90
CA GLU A 348 -14.30 -26.46 -30.99
C GLU A 348 -14.96 -25.09 -30.89
N ASN A 349 -16.16 -25.02 -30.30
CA ASN A 349 -16.87 -23.76 -30.07
C ASN A 349 -16.11 -22.87 -29.07
N LEU A 350 -15.65 -23.45 -27.95
CA LEU A 350 -14.86 -22.71 -26.97
C LEU A 350 -13.50 -22.30 -27.54
N ALA A 351 -12.85 -23.19 -28.30
CA ALA A 351 -11.56 -22.91 -28.95
C ALA A 351 -11.66 -21.77 -29.97
N GLU A 352 -12.73 -21.71 -30.76
CA GLU A 352 -12.99 -20.59 -31.67
C GLU A 352 -13.13 -19.27 -30.90
N VAL A 353 -13.96 -19.24 -29.85
CA VAL A 353 -14.20 -18.03 -29.06
C VAL A 353 -12.93 -17.53 -28.40
N LEU A 354 -12.15 -18.43 -27.77
CA LEU A 354 -10.86 -18.09 -27.19
C LEU A 354 -9.90 -17.51 -28.22
N THR A 355 -9.84 -18.10 -29.42
CA THR A 355 -8.93 -17.65 -30.48
C THR A 355 -9.27 -16.24 -30.94
N HIS A 356 -10.54 -15.92 -31.11
CA HIS A 356 -10.99 -14.58 -31.46
C HIS A 356 -10.64 -13.54 -30.39
N GLU A 357 -10.97 -13.81 -29.12
CA GLU A 357 -10.73 -12.84 -28.04
C GLU A 357 -9.23 -12.67 -27.73
N ILE A 358 -8.39 -13.70 -27.96
CA ILE A 358 -6.93 -13.54 -27.94
C ILE A 358 -6.46 -12.60 -29.06
N GLY A 359 -7.13 -12.58 -30.22
CA GLY A 359 -6.87 -11.61 -31.28
C GLY A 359 -6.99 -10.18 -30.78
N HIS A 360 -8.03 -9.90 -30.00
CA HIS A 360 -8.20 -8.62 -29.32
C HIS A 360 -7.06 -8.29 -28.36
N MET A 361 -6.64 -9.25 -27.54
CA MET A 361 -5.50 -9.07 -26.63
C MET A 361 -4.19 -8.72 -27.35
N VAL A 362 -4.05 -9.12 -28.62
CA VAL A 362 -2.87 -8.79 -29.45
C VAL A 362 -3.10 -7.59 -30.37
N GLY A 363 -4.20 -6.85 -30.21
CA GLY A 363 -4.43 -5.58 -30.89
C GLY A 363 -5.23 -5.67 -32.20
N PHE A 364 -5.90 -6.79 -32.47
CA PHE A 364 -6.81 -6.90 -33.61
C PHE A 364 -8.17 -6.30 -33.27
N GLY A 365 -8.70 -5.49 -34.19
CA GLY A 365 -10.15 -5.30 -34.31
C GLY A 365 -10.78 -6.43 -35.12
N HIS A 366 -12.08 -6.33 -35.42
CA HIS A 366 -12.68 -7.33 -36.28
C HIS A 366 -12.28 -7.20 -37.73
N ASN A 367 -12.32 -8.35 -38.39
CA ASN A 367 -12.19 -8.49 -39.81
C ASN A 367 -13.57 -8.32 -40.47
N THR A 368 -13.59 -7.68 -41.64
CA THR A 368 -14.81 -7.52 -42.44
C THR A 368 -15.10 -8.72 -43.32
N ASP A 369 -14.17 -9.67 -43.44
CA ASP A 369 -14.36 -10.96 -44.11
C ASP A 369 -15.24 -11.88 -43.24
N PRO A 370 -16.47 -12.25 -43.68
CA PRO A 370 -17.37 -13.11 -42.92
C PRO A 370 -16.89 -14.54 -42.68
N SER A 371 -15.78 -14.95 -43.30
CA SER A 371 -15.18 -16.25 -43.04
C SER A 371 -14.12 -16.21 -41.95
N ALA A 372 -13.61 -15.03 -41.60
CA ALA A 372 -12.48 -14.85 -40.69
C ALA A 372 -12.82 -15.23 -39.24
N THR A 373 -11.83 -15.71 -38.49
CA THR A 373 -12.00 -15.99 -37.05
C THR A 373 -12.19 -14.69 -36.27
N MET A 374 -11.53 -13.60 -36.69
CA MET A 374 -11.75 -12.25 -36.13
C MET A 374 -13.02 -11.55 -36.63
N TYR A 375 -13.95 -12.24 -37.28
CA TYR A 375 -15.25 -11.66 -37.63
C TYR A 375 -16.13 -11.53 -36.37
N PRO A 376 -17.02 -10.51 -36.23
CA PRO A 376 -17.80 -10.20 -35.00
C PRO A 376 -18.83 -11.26 -34.54
N TYR A 377 -18.70 -12.51 -34.98
CA TYR A 377 -19.63 -13.60 -34.72
C TYR A 377 -18.88 -14.96 -34.64
N ALA A 378 -19.33 -15.87 -33.78
CA ALA A 378 -18.76 -17.23 -33.65
C ALA A 378 -19.48 -18.26 -34.52
N HIS A 379 -18.77 -18.81 -35.49
CA HIS A 379 -19.27 -19.67 -36.56
C HIS A 379 -19.86 -20.97 -36.07
N PHE A 380 -19.25 -21.60 -35.05
CA PHE A 380 -19.65 -22.92 -34.54
C PHE A 380 -19.77 -23.96 -35.66
N ASP A 381 -18.87 -23.88 -36.64
CA ASP A 381 -18.80 -24.76 -37.81
C ASP A 381 -17.72 -25.85 -37.66
N GLY A 382 -17.18 -26.02 -36.46
CA GLY A 382 -16.14 -26.99 -36.14
C GLY A 382 -14.72 -26.54 -36.48
N ARG A 383 -14.50 -25.25 -36.76
CA ARG A 383 -13.17 -24.70 -37.10
C ARG A 383 -12.17 -24.69 -35.94
N GLY A 384 -12.65 -24.68 -34.70
CA GLY A 384 -11.78 -24.67 -33.53
C GLY A 384 -10.85 -23.48 -33.43
N ALA A 385 -9.68 -23.71 -32.82
CA ALA A 385 -8.60 -22.74 -32.73
C ALA A 385 -7.82 -22.62 -34.05
N THR A 386 -8.40 -21.93 -35.03
CA THR A 386 -7.78 -21.72 -36.34
C THR A 386 -7.82 -20.25 -36.78
N LEU A 387 -6.81 -19.84 -37.54
CA LEU A 387 -6.76 -18.53 -38.20
C LEU A 387 -6.92 -18.69 -39.70
N THR A 388 -7.80 -17.89 -40.29
CA THR A 388 -8.00 -17.87 -41.74
C THR A 388 -6.89 -17.11 -42.46
N ALA A 389 -6.90 -17.15 -43.81
CA ALA A 389 -5.94 -16.39 -44.61
C ALA A 389 -6.03 -14.87 -44.35
N ALA A 390 -7.23 -14.35 -44.10
CA ALA A 390 -7.44 -12.93 -43.82
C ALA A 390 -6.87 -12.54 -42.44
N ASP A 391 -7.08 -13.39 -41.41
CA ASP A 391 -6.50 -13.18 -40.08
C ASP A 391 -4.97 -13.24 -40.12
N ARG A 392 -4.41 -14.24 -40.83
CA ARG A 392 -2.96 -14.39 -41.01
C ARG A 392 -2.34 -13.20 -41.75
N ALA A 393 -2.99 -12.67 -42.77
CA ALA A 393 -2.52 -11.48 -43.48
C ALA A 393 -2.50 -10.25 -42.56
N GLY A 394 -3.54 -10.07 -41.74
CA GLY A 394 -3.55 -9.08 -40.67
C GLY A 394 -2.43 -9.27 -39.66
N LEU A 395 -2.11 -10.53 -39.32
CA LEU A 395 -1.09 -10.89 -38.34
C LEU A 395 0.31 -10.58 -38.85
N VAL A 396 0.60 -10.94 -40.10
CA VAL A 396 1.86 -10.62 -40.76
C VAL A 396 2.00 -9.10 -40.97
N PHE A 397 0.90 -8.38 -41.20
CA PHE A 397 0.96 -6.92 -41.25
C PHE A 397 1.29 -6.31 -39.88
N LEU A 398 0.59 -6.74 -38.83
CA LEU A 398 0.72 -6.17 -37.49
C LEU A 398 2.05 -6.56 -36.84
N TYR A 399 2.47 -7.82 -37.04
CA TYR A 399 3.66 -8.44 -36.48
C TYR A 399 4.47 -9.09 -37.61
N PRO A 400 5.15 -8.30 -38.45
CA PRO A 400 5.86 -8.83 -39.61
C PRO A 400 6.97 -9.79 -39.22
N GLY A 401 6.97 -10.97 -39.84
CA GLY A 401 8.04 -11.96 -39.71
C GLY A 401 9.38 -11.44 -40.24
N VAL A 402 10.47 -11.95 -39.68
CA VAL A 402 11.83 -11.56 -40.06
C VAL A 402 12.25 -12.23 -41.39
N SER A 403 12.34 -11.46 -42.47
CA SER A 403 12.98 -11.90 -43.73
C SER A 403 14.50 -11.71 -43.69
N THR A 404 15.25 -12.80 -43.51
CA THR A 404 16.66 -13.08 -43.92
C THR A 404 17.82 -12.13 -43.57
N VAL A 405 17.67 -11.10 -42.74
CA VAL A 405 18.82 -10.63 -41.96
C VAL A 405 18.87 -11.52 -40.74
N GLY A 406 19.88 -12.39 -40.64
CA GLY A 406 20.06 -13.26 -39.47
C GLY A 406 19.98 -12.42 -38.19
N PRO A 407 19.50 -13.01 -37.07
CA PRO A 407 19.35 -12.27 -35.82
C PRO A 407 20.65 -11.51 -35.53
N PRO A 408 20.58 -10.23 -35.10
CA PRO A 408 21.76 -9.51 -34.66
C PRO A 408 22.52 -10.42 -33.68
N PRO A 409 23.85 -10.57 -33.83
CA PRO A 409 24.59 -11.52 -33.01
C PRO A 409 24.34 -11.22 -31.54
N VAL A 410 23.79 -12.19 -30.80
CA VAL A 410 23.57 -12.06 -29.36
C VAL A 410 24.93 -11.87 -28.68
N ARG A 411 25.04 -10.80 -27.90
CA ARG A 411 26.19 -10.43 -27.11
C ARG A 411 25.91 -10.72 -25.65
N THR A 412 26.89 -11.30 -24.96
CA THR A 412 26.79 -11.59 -23.54
C THR A 412 27.19 -10.36 -22.74
N LEU A 413 26.30 -9.89 -21.87
CA LEU A 413 26.64 -8.94 -20.81
C LEU A 413 26.81 -9.72 -19.50
N THR A 414 28.02 -9.69 -18.94
CA THR A 414 28.31 -10.29 -17.63
C THR A 414 28.41 -9.20 -16.57
N VAL A 415 27.67 -9.35 -15.48
CA VAL A 415 27.71 -8.46 -14.32
C VAL A 415 28.41 -9.16 -13.16
N THR A 416 29.51 -8.60 -12.69
CA THR A 416 30.16 -9.05 -11.46
C THR A 416 29.66 -8.21 -10.30
N ARG A 417 29.11 -8.85 -9.27
CA ARG A 417 28.73 -8.18 -8.02
C ARG A 417 29.81 -8.38 -6.97
N THR A 418 30.29 -7.28 -6.39
CA THR A 418 31.12 -7.29 -5.18
C THR A 418 30.36 -6.60 -4.05
N GLY A 419 30.35 -7.18 -2.85
CA GLY A 419 29.46 -6.74 -1.75
C GLY A 419 28.02 -7.26 -1.89
N SER A 420 27.08 -6.64 -1.15
CA SER A 420 25.69 -7.09 -1.06
C SER A 420 24.69 -6.11 -1.71
N GLY A 421 23.88 -6.64 -2.62
CA GLY A 421 22.87 -5.91 -3.40
C GLY A 421 22.35 -6.75 -4.56
N VAL A 422 21.39 -6.23 -5.30
CA VAL A 422 20.83 -6.85 -6.51
C VAL A 422 21.00 -5.89 -7.69
N ILE A 423 21.34 -6.40 -8.88
CA ILE A 423 21.38 -5.61 -10.11
C ILE A 423 20.34 -6.16 -11.09
N ALA A 424 19.46 -5.31 -11.60
CA ALA A 424 18.49 -5.66 -12.64
C ALA A 424 18.81 -4.92 -13.95
N SER A 425 18.44 -5.51 -15.10
CA SER A 425 18.57 -4.86 -16.41
C SER A 425 17.24 -4.41 -17.01
N THR A 426 17.29 -3.40 -17.88
CA THR A 426 16.22 -3.04 -18.82
C THR A 426 16.84 -2.87 -20.23
N PRO A 427 16.43 -3.65 -21.25
CA PRO A 427 15.46 -4.76 -21.22
C PRO A 427 15.80 -5.86 -20.21
N ALA A 428 14.79 -6.60 -19.74
CA ALA A 428 14.98 -7.65 -18.74
C ALA A 428 15.89 -8.76 -19.29
N GLY A 429 16.77 -9.29 -18.45
CA GLY A 429 17.76 -10.31 -18.84
C GLY A 429 18.84 -10.58 -17.81
N ILE A 430 19.07 -9.66 -16.86
CA ILE A 430 19.97 -9.85 -15.72
C ILE A 430 19.21 -9.55 -14.43
N SER A 431 19.35 -10.43 -13.44
CA SER A 431 18.93 -10.25 -12.04
C SER A 431 20.08 -10.71 -11.13
N CYS A 432 21.16 -9.94 -11.15
CA CYS A 432 22.41 -10.30 -10.53
C CYS A 432 22.30 -10.20 -9.01
N GLY A 433 22.00 -11.36 -8.47
CA GLY A 433 21.79 -11.76 -7.09
C GLY A 433 21.73 -13.29 -7.04
N THR A 434 21.15 -13.86 -8.10
CA THR A 434 21.19 -15.28 -8.47
C THR A 434 21.65 -15.51 -9.91
N ASP A 435 21.37 -14.59 -10.84
CA ASP A 435 21.77 -14.71 -12.26
C ASP A 435 22.43 -13.43 -12.80
N CYS A 436 23.69 -13.56 -13.18
CA CYS A 436 24.60 -12.44 -13.41
C CYS A 436 25.09 -12.33 -14.87
N ALA A 437 24.50 -13.05 -15.81
CA ALA A 437 24.80 -12.92 -17.23
C ALA A 437 23.51 -12.93 -18.06
N GLY A 438 23.43 -12.05 -19.06
CA GLY A 438 22.29 -11.97 -19.98
C GLY A 438 22.73 -11.81 -21.42
N GLY A 439 22.00 -12.44 -22.34
CA GLY A 439 22.18 -12.28 -23.79
C GLY A 439 21.33 -11.12 -24.31
N TYR A 440 21.93 -10.24 -25.10
CA TYR A 440 21.26 -9.10 -25.71
C TYR A 440 21.70 -8.94 -27.16
N ASP A 441 20.80 -8.50 -28.03
CA ASP A 441 21.12 -8.31 -29.44
C ASP A 441 22.18 -7.23 -29.66
N ASP A 442 22.99 -7.41 -30.70
CA ASP A 442 23.99 -6.42 -31.11
C ASP A 442 23.34 -5.04 -31.35
N GLY A 443 23.90 -4.00 -30.74
CA GLY A 443 23.39 -2.63 -30.75
C GLY A 443 22.42 -2.28 -29.60
N THR A 444 21.95 -3.25 -28.82
CA THR A 444 21.00 -3.01 -27.71
C THR A 444 21.62 -2.11 -26.64
N ALA A 445 20.89 -1.06 -26.22
CA ALA A 445 21.25 -0.27 -25.04
C ALA A 445 20.61 -0.89 -23.78
N VAL A 446 21.42 -1.51 -22.93
CA VAL A 446 21.00 -2.15 -21.69
C VAL A 446 21.24 -1.21 -20.52
N GLN A 447 20.19 -0.82 -19.81
CA GLN A 447 20.28 -0.06 -18.57
C GLN A 447 20.40 -1.02 -17.37
N LEU A 448 21.39 -0.82 -16.52
CA LEU A 448 21.58 -1.56 -15.27
C LEU A 448 21.20 -0.69 -14.08
N VAL A 449 20.35 -1.24 -13.21
CA VAL A 449 19.89 -0.61 -11.97
C VAL A 449 20.36 -1.45 -10.79
N ALA A 450 21.16 -0.85 -9.92
CA ALA A 450 21.63 -1.48 -8.68
C ALA A 450 20.73 -1.07 -7.51
N THR A 451 20.25 -2.06 -6.78
CA THR A 451 19.51 -1.91 -5.52
C THR A 451 20.40 -2.45 -4.39
N PRO A 452 21.02 -1.58 -3.58
CA PRO A 452 21.82 -2.03 -2.44
C PRO A 452 21.00 -2.83 -1.43
N ALA A 453 21.61 -3.82 -0.79
CA ALA A 453 20.99 -4.50 0.35
C ALA A 453 20.92 -3.58 1.58
N ALA A 454 20.10 -3.92 2.58
CA ALA A 454 20.01 -3.14 3.81
C ALA A 454 21.39 -2.95 4.47
N GLY A 455 21.79 -1.69 4.71
CA GLY A 455 23.10 -1.34 5.27
C GLY A 455 24.24 -1.25 4.25
N TRP A 456 23.97 -1.39 2.95
CA TRP A 456 24.94 -1.25 1.87
C TRP A 456 24.60 -0.05 0.99
N GLU A 457 25.60 0.48 0.29
CA GLU A 457 25.45 1.48 -0.76
C GLU A 457 26.24 1.07 -2.00
N LEU A 458 25.84 1.56 -3.18
CA LEU A 458 26.60 1.38 -4.40
C LEU A 458 27.82 2.32 -4.37
N ALA A 459 29.01 1.77 -4.22
CA ALA A 459 30.27 2.51 -4.31
C ALA A 459 30.54 2.97 -5.75
N GLY A 460 30.11 2.17 -6.74
CA GLY A 460 30.15 2.55 -8.15
C GLY A 460 30.18 1.36 -9.12
N TRP A 461 30.13 1.70 -10.41
CA TRP A 461 30.25 0.77 -11.53
C TRP A 461 31.68 0.77 -12.08
N GLY A 462 32.11 -0.38 -12.60
CA GLY A 462 33.35 -0.56 -13.34
C GLY A 462 33.16 -1.42 -14.60
N GLY A 463 34.17 -1.47 -15.46
CA GLY A 463 34.12 -2.21 -16.73
C GLY A 463 33.51 -1.40 -17.88
N ALA A 464 32.54 -1.97 -18.60
CA ALA A 464 31.84 -1.33 -19.73
C ALA A 464 30.97 -0.13 -19.34
N CYS A 465 30.95 0.20 -18.04
CA CYS A 465 30.24 1.28 -17.41
C CYS A 465 31.10 1.82 -16.26
N GLY A 466 31.05 3.12 -15.97
CA GLY A 466 31.92 3.75 -14.98
C GLY A 466 31.25 4.87 -14.19
N GLY A 467 31.65 5.03 -12.93
CA GLY A 467 31.18 6.08 -12.03
C GLY A 467 30.08 5.61 -11.07
N ALA A 468 29.58 6.52 -10.23
CA ALA A 468 28.56 6.23 -9.21
C ALA A 468 27.10 6.49 -9.69
N GLY A 469 26.92 6.88 -10.97
CA GLY A 469 25.63 7.25 -11.56
C GLY A 469 24.86 6.11 -12.24
N ALA A 470 23.86 6.48 -13.05
CA ALA A 470 23.12 5.52 -13.87
C ALA A 470 24.02 4.81 -14.87
N CYS A 471 23.78 3.51 -15.09
CA CYS A 471 24.64 2.67 -15.91
C CYS A 471 23.90 2.19 -17.16
N THR A 472 24.37 2.61 -18.34
CA THR A 472 23.83 2.15 -19.63
C THR A 472 24.95 1.61 -20.49
N VAL A 473 24.80 0.38 -20.97
CA VAL A 473 25.78 -0.35 -21.79
C VAL A 473 25.20 -0.57 -23.18
N VAL A 474 25.92 -0.13 -24.22
CA VAL A 474 25.56 -0.46 -25.62
C VAL A 474 26.27 -1.75 -26.03
N MET A 475 25.49 -2.75 -26.46
CA MET A 475 25.95 -4.11 -26.73
C MET A 475 26.48 -4.27 -28.15
N ASN A 476 27.67 -3.77 -28.45
CA ASN A 476 28.35 -3.93 -29.74
C ASN A 476 29.47 -5.00 -29.71
N GLY A 477 29.33 -5.97 -28.81
CA GLY A 477 30.30 -7.02 -28.47
C GLY A 477 29.99 -7.56 -27.07
N ASP A 478 30.65 -8.65 -26.64
CA ASP A 478 30.53 -9.12 -25.26
C ASP A 478 31.07 -8.06 -24.29
N ARG A 479 30.32 -7.78 -23.24
CA ARG A 479 30.62 -6.71 -22.28
C ARG A 479 30.64 -7.26 -20.86
N ALA A 480 31.47 -6.66 -20.01
CA ALA A 480 31.52 -6.97 -18.59
C ALA A 480 31.37 -5.68 -17.78
N VAL A 481 30.50 -5.71 -16.77
CA VAL A 481 30.31 -4.63 -15.80
C VAL A 481 30.55 -5.17 -14.40
N THR A 482 31.17 -4.38 -13.53
CA THR A 482 31.29 -4.71 -12.10
C THR A 482 30.47 -3.69 -11.29
N ALA A 483 29.54 -4.16 -10.48
CA ALA A 483 28.88 -3.36 -9.46
C ALA A 483 29.58 -3.58 -8.12
N THR A 484 30.10 -2.50 -7.54
CA THR A 484 30.75 -2.56 -6.23
C THR A 484 29.82 -1.96 -5.19
N PHE A 485 29.31 -2.80 -4.29
CA PHE A 485 28.62 -2.37 -3.08
C PHE A 485 29.62 -2.36 -1.93
N ARG A 486 29.51 -1.34 -1.07
CA ARG A 486 30.22 -1.27 0.21
C ARG A 486 29.22 -1.07 1.33
N LEU A 487 29.62 -1.43 2.56
CA LEU A 487 28.82 -1.08 3.73
C LEU A 487 28.64 0.44 3.76
N ALA A 488 27.40 0.89 3.90
CA ALA A 488 27.10 2.29 4.08
C ALA A 488 27.74 2.73 5.39
N ALA A 489 28.52 3.81 5.36
CA ALA A 489 29.06 4.37 6.58
C ALA A 489 27.89 4.80 7.48
N ARG A 490 27.94 4.41 8.75
CA ARG A 490 26.96 4.79 9.77
C ARG A 490 27.63 5.67 10.83
N PRO A 491 26.87 6.58 11.48
CA PRO A 491 27.31 7.23 12.71
C PRO A 491 27.49 6.20 13.83
N ASP A 492 28.27 6.57 14.86
CA ASP A 492 28.49 5.80 16.08
C ASP A 492 28.66 6.78 17.26
N LEU A 493 27.57 7.03 17.99
CA LEU A 493 27.44 8.00 19.05
C LEU A 493 27.79 7.34 20.38
N VAL A 494 29.00 7.64 20.84
CA VAL A 494 29.54 7.11 22.09
C VAL A 494 29.66 8.23 23.11
N VAL A 495 29.23 7.97 24.35
CA VAL A 495 29.61 8.83 25.47
C VAL A 495 31.08 8.56 25.78
N THR A 496 31.95 9.54 25.56
CA THR A 496 33.40 9.42 25.76
C THR A 496 33.87 9.96 27.11
N ALA A 497 33.05 10.78 27.77
CA ALA A 497 33.32 11.26 29.12
C ALA A 497 32.02 11.51 29.89
N VAL A 498 32.05 11.26 31.20
CA VAL A 498 31.03 11.65 32.17
C VAL A 498 31.72 11.93 33.52
N ASN A 499 31.33 12.98 34.23
CA ASN A 499 31.89 13.26 35.57
C ASN A 499 31.33 12.32 36.63
N ASP A 500 32.01 12.25 37.77
CA ASP A 500 31.53 11.49 38.91
C ASP A 500 30.33 12.17 39.58
N PRO A 501 29.34 11.38 40.04
CA PRO A 501 28.24 11.87 40.86
C PRO A 501 28.72 12.22 42.28
N PRO A 502 27.91 12.92 43.10
CA PRO A 502 28.19 13.07 44.53
C PRO A 502 28.25 11.69 45.22
N ALA A 503 29.00 11.58 46.32
CA ALA A 503 29.14 10.32 47.06
C ALA A 503 27.80 9.79 47.61
N THR A 504 26.91 10.70 48.03
CA THR A 504 25.59 10.38 48.59
C THR A 504 24.53 11.30 48.00
N VAL A 505 23.36 10.75 47.69
CA VAL A 505 22.20 11.53 47.24
C VAL A 505 20.91 10.92 47.80
N GLY A 506 19.97 11.75 48.23
CA GLY A 506 18.64 11.29 48.63
C GLY A 506 17.69 11.18 47.44
N ARG A 507 16.55 10.51 47.64
CA ARG A 507 15.39 10.57 46.75
C ARG A 507 14.97 12.03 46.51
N GLY A 508 14.76 12.43 45.26
CA GLY A 508 14.47 13.82 44.89
C GLY A 508 15.70 14.75 44.87
N GLY A 509 16.87 14.26 45.28
CA GLY A 509 18.12 15.00 45.23
C GLY A 509 18.54 15.36 43.81
N ARG A 510 19.25 16.48 43.67
CA ARG A 510 19.69 17.02 42.38
C ARG A 510 21.20 17.23 42.36
N PHE A 511 21.84 16.93 41.24
CA PHE A 511 23.27 17.18 41.04
C PHE A 511 23.59 17.45 39.57
N PRO A 512 24.66 18.20 39.26
CA PRO A 512 25.08 18.46 37.89
C PRO A 512 25.77 17.23 37.28
N VAL A 513 25.44 16.94 36.03
CA VAL A 513 26.12 15.96 35.18
C VAL A 513 26.69 16.69 33.98
N ARG A 514 27.99 16.50 33.74
CA ARG A 514 28.73 16.91 32.56
C ARG A 514 29.15 15.66 31.79
N ASP A 515 28.70 15.57 30.54
CA ASP A 515 29.02 14.48 29.64
C ASP A 515 29.59 14.99 28.30
N THR A 516 30.21 14.08 27.56
CA THR A 516 30.70 14.30 26.20
C THR A 516 30.22 13.16 25.31
N VAL A 517 29.43 13.47 24.29
CA VAL A 517 29.01 12.53 23.23
C VAL A 517 29.85 12.81 21.99
N ALA A 518 30.46 11.78 21.41
CA ALA A 518 31.23 11.87 20.18
C ALA A 518 30.67 10.92 19.13
N ASN A 519 30.70 11.34 17.87
CA ASN A 519 30.44 10.45 16.74
C ASN A 519 31.78 9.84 16.30
N VAL A 520 32.05 8.59 16.68
CA VAL A 520 33.25 7.84 16.27
C VAL A 520 33.04 7.07 14.96
N GLY A 521 31.83 7.15 14.38
CA GLY A 521 31.44 6.48 13.15
C GLY A 521 31.86 7.25 11.89
N GLY A 522 31.70 6.59 10.75
CA GLY A 522 32.14 7.11 9.45
C GLY A 522 31.16 8.07 8.77
N ALA A 523 29.96 8.26 9.30
CA ALA A 523 28.91 9.12 8.71
C ALA A 523 28.31 10.10 9.73
N PRO A 524 27.77 11.24 9.29
CA PRO A 524 27.10 12.19 10.18
C PRO A 524 25.84 11.58 10.80
N SER A 525 25.51 11.96 12.05
CA SER A 525 24.31 11.44 12.74
C SER A 525 23.00 11.93 12.13
N GLY A 526 23.01 13.06 11.41
CA GLY A 526 21.88 13.59 10.63
C GLY A 526 20.67 14.08 11.44
N ALA A 527 20.55 13.68 12.70
CA ALA A 527 19.46 14.04 13.61
C ALA A 527 19.99 14.61 14.93
N ILE A 528 19.13 15.38 15.60
CA ILE A 528 19.33 15.83 16.98
C ILE A 528 18.89 14.68 17.90
N THR A 529 19.80 14.17 18.72
CA THR A 529 19.54 13.10 19.69
C THR A 529 19.54 13.64 21.12
N ARG A 530 19.40 12.75 22.11
CA ARG A 530 19.45 13.10 23.53
C ARG A 530 20.43 12.20 24.27
N ALA A 531 21.24 12.80 25.14
CA ALA A 531 21.92 12.08 26.20
C ALA A 531 20.98 11.97 27.41
N ARG A 532 20.75 10.74 27.89
CA ARG A 532 19.97 10.44 29.09
C ARG A 532 20.87 9.80 30.16
N TYR A 533 20.45 9.93 31.42
CA TYR A 533 21.26 9.59 32.58
C TYR A 533 20.55 8.61 33.48
N TYR A 534 21.29 7.63 33.97
CA TYR A 534 20.77 6.52 34.77
C TYR A 534 21.64 6.27 35.99
N LEU A 535 21.03 5.75 37.06
CA LEU A 535 21.76 5.06 38.12
C LEU A 535 21.78 3.56 37.80
N SER A 536 22.97 2.98 37.71
CA SER A 536 23.17 1.57 37.40
C SER A 536 23.95 0.87 38.50
N ALA A 537 23.41 -0.23 39.02
CA ALA A 537 24.10 -1.05 40.03
C ALA A 537 25.30 -1.82 39.44
N THR A 538 25.21 -2.19 38.16
CA THR A 538 26.25 -2.96 37.44
C THR A 538 27.25 -2.08 36.70
N GLY A 539 26.94 -0.78 36.51
CA GLY A 539 27.71 0.11 35.66
C GLY A 539 27.53 -0.13 34.16
N THR A 540 26.52 -0.91 33.77
CA THR A 540 26.18 -1.23 32.37
C THR A 540 24.73 -0.86 32.07
N GLN A 541 24.39 -0.68 30.80
CA GLN A 541 23.00 -0.48 30.41
C GLN A 541 22.23 -1.80 30.56
N ALA A 542 21.23 -1.81 31.45
CA ALA A 542 20.44 -3.01 31.74
C ALA A 542 18.99 -2.64 32.10
N ALA A 543 18.08 -3.60 31.89
CA ALA A 543 16.72 -3.51 32.41
C ALA A 543 16.76 -3.45 33.94
N GLY A 544 16.21 -2.38 34.53
CA GLY A 544 16.26 -2.12 35.97
C GLY A 544 17.14 -0.95 36.40
N ASN A 545 17.92 -0.36 35.49
CA ASN A 545 18.59 0.92 35.75
C ASN A 545 17.57 2.02 36.07
N VAL A 546 17.87 2.88 37.05
CA VAL A 546 16.96 3.97 37.47
C VAL A 546 17.19 5.18 36.58
N LEU A 547 16.21 5.51 35.73
CA LEU A 547 16.26 6.72 34.89
C LEU A 547 16.17 7.98 35.75
N LEU A 548 17.11 8.90 35.57
CA LEU A 548 17.09 10.22 36.21
C LEU A 548 16.25 11.21 35.40
N THR A 549 15.62 12.17 36.08
CA THR A 549 14.91 13.24 35.39
C THR A 549 15.90 14.29 34.89
N GLY A 550 15.94 14.46 33.56
CA GLY A 550 16.82 15.38 32.85
C GLY A 550 17.43 14.71 31.62
N SER A 551 17.50 15.42 30.49
CA SER A 551 18.18 14.95 29.28
C SER A 551 18.86 16.12 28.58
N ARG A 552 20.02 15.90 27.97
CA ARG A 552 20.76 16.91 27.22
C ARG A 552 20.56 16.68 25.73
N ALA A 553 20.11 17.72 25.01
CA ALA A 553 20.06 17.66 23.55
C ALA A 553 21.48 17.62 22.97
N VAL A 554 21.69 16.72 22.02
CA VAL A 554 22.94 16.58 21.26
C VAL A 554 22.60 16.90 19.82
N GLY A 555 23.15 18.01 19.30
CA GLY A 555 22.96 18.39 17.91
C GLY A 555 23.54 17.33 16.95
N ALA A 556 23.18 17.41 15.67
CA ALA A 556 23.74 16.50 14.68
C ALA A 556 25.28 16.61 14.65
N LEU A 557 25.97 15.47 14.74
CA LEU A 557 27.42 15.39 14.80
C LEU A 557 27.99 14.82 13.50
N ALA A 558 28.93 15.54 12.90
CA ALA A 558 29.77 15.03 11.81
C ALA A 558 30.71 13.90 12.32
N PRO A 559 31.25 13.06 11.42
CA PRO A 559 32.27 12.07 11.80
C PRO A 559 33.43 12.70 12.57
N GLY A 560 33.80 12.11 13.71
CA GLY A 560 34.85 12.60 14.62
C GLY A 560 34.48 13.81 15.48
N ALA A 561 33.31 14.42 15.28
CA ALA A 561 32.86 15.55 16.08
C ALA A 561 32.29 15.11 17.44
N GLY A 562 32.38 15.99 18.45
CA GLY A 562 31.81 15.76 19.76
C GLY A 562 31.08 16.97 20.34
N SER A 563 30.15 16.71 21.25
CA SER A 563 29.36 17.69 21.97
C SER A 563 29.46 17.44 23.47
N SER A 564 29.92 18.44 24.21
CA SER A 564 29.97 18.42 25.67
C SER A 564 28.98 19.43 26.25
N GLY A 565 28.41 19.12 27.41
CA GLY A 565 27.59 20.09 28.14
C GLY A 565 27.33 19.64 29.58
N THR A 566 26.73 20.52 30.36
CA THR A 566 26.35 20.26 31.75
C THR A 566 24.86 20.46 31.94
N LEU A 567 24.19 19.54 32.63
CA LEU A 567 22.78 19.63 33.02
C LEU A 567 22.60 19.14 34.46
N THR A 568 21.68 19.74 35.21
CA THR A 568 21.27 19.22 36.53
C THR A 568 20.23 18.11 36.36
N VAL A 569 20.52 16.93 36.91
CA VAL A 569 19.61 15.77 36.94
C VAL A 569 18.95 15.63 38.31
N THR A 570 17.81 14.95 38.37
CA THR A 570 17.08 14.66 39.63
C THR A 570 16.88 13.16 39.82
N VAL A 571 17.16 12.67 41.03
CA VAL A 571 16.90 11.27 41.45
C VAL A 571 15.40 11.07 41.70
N PRO A 572 14.74 10.06 41.10
CA PRO A 572 13.33 9.79 41.33
C PRO A 572 12.99 9.57 42.81
N LEU A 573 11.79 9.98 43.22
CA LEU A 573 11.32 9.81 44.60
C LEU A 573 11.13 8.34 45.01
N ASN A 574 10.99 7.44 44.05
CA ASN A 574 10.84 6.00 44.24
C ASN A 574 12.14 5.22 43.99
N ALA A 575 13.28 5.89 43.81
CA ALA A 575 14.56 5.21 43.58
C ALA A 575 14.88 4.24 44.75
N PRO A 576 15.19 2.96 44.47
CA PRO A 576 15.57 2.02 45.53
C PRO A 576 16.87 2.47 46.22
N PRO A 577 16.97 2.36 47.55
CA PRO A 577 18.22 2.64 48.23
C PRO A 577 19.30 1.64 47.78
N GLY A 578 20.55 2.10 47.70
CA GLY A 578 21.65 1.26 47.24
C GLY A 578 22.83 2.06 46.69
N THR A 579 23.89 1.33 46.29
CA THR A 579 25.07 1.92 45.64
C THR A 579 24.96 1.77 44.13
N TYR A 580 25.20 2.85 43.40
CA TYR A 580 25.08 2.91 41.95
C TYR A 580 26.26 3.65 41.33
N ARG A 581 26.49 3.43 40.04
CA ARG A 581 27.30 4.34 39.19
C ARG A 581 26.36 5.20 38.36
N LEU A 582 26.75 6.44 38.10
CA LEU A 582 26.08 7.27 37.10
C LEU A 582 26.45 6.76 35.70
N LEU A 583 25.45 6.47 34.88
CA LEU A 583 25.59 6.04 33.49
C LEU A 583 25.02 7.14 32.60
N ALA A 584 25.82 7.66 31.68
CA ALA A 584 25.34 8.53 30.60
C ALA A 584 25.25 7.69 29.31
N CYS A 585 24.15 7.84 28.58
CA CYS A 585 23.90 7.11 27.34
C CYS A 585 23.51 8.07 26.22
N ALA A 586 24.23 7.99 25.10
CA ALA A 586 23.88 8.70 23.87
C ALA A 586 22.81 7.92 23.10
N ASP A 587 21.83 8.64 22.54
CA ASP A 587 20.78 8.06 21.67
C ASP A 587 20.16 6.72 22.15
N ASP A 588 19.95 6.60 23.44
CA ASP A 588 19.43 5.37 24.04
C ASP A 588 17.97 5.05 23.66
N THR A 589 17.27 5.95 22.97
CA THR A 589 15.99 5.70 22.30
C THR A 589 16.14 5.06 20.93
N ARG A 590 17.37 4.90 20.42
CA ARG A 590 17.71 4.39 19.08
C ARG A 590 17.05 5.20 17.97
N LEU A 591 17.16 6.52 18.05
CA LEU A 591 16.60 7.41 17.03
C LEU A 591 17.45 7.38 15.76
N VAL A 592 18.76 7.27 15.92
CA VAL A 592 19.76 7.13 14.86
C VAL A 592 20.18 5.67 14.81
N ALA A 593 20.26 5.10 13.61
CA ALA A 593 20.73 3.73 13.43
C ALA A 593 22.25 3.72 13.24
N GLU A 594 22.96 3.13 14.18
CA GLU A 594 24.40 3.30 14.35
C GLU A 594 25.20 2.09 13.82
N SER A 595 26.53 2.21 13.73
CA SER A 595 27.39 1.05 13.38
C SER A 595 27.55 0.07 14.53
N ASP A 596 27.46 0.55 15.77
CA ASP A 596 27.43 -0.23 16.99
C ASP A 596 26.39 0.39 17.92
N GLU A 597 25.44 -0.40 18.37
CA GLU A 597 24.32 0.02 19.24
C GLU A 597 24.56 -0.40 20.70
N ALA A 598 25.71 -1.00 20.98
CA ALA A 598 26.06 -1.56 22.29
C ALA A 598 27.10 -0.70 23.04
N ASN A 599 27.69 0.30 22.40
CA ASN A 599 28.78 1.12 22.92
C ASN A 599 28.34 2.56 23.31
N ASN A 600 27.05 2.86 23.26
CA ASN A 600 26.49 4.20 23.47
C ASN A 600 26.64 4.75 24.90
N CYS A 601 26.88 3.89 25.89
CA CYS A 601 26.84 4.26 27.30
C CYS A 601 28.20 4.20 27.98
N LEU A 602 28.46 5.17 28.86
CA LEU A 602 29.63 5.21 29.71
C LEU A 602 29.24 5.44 31.17
N ALA A 603 29.84 4.64 32.06
CA ALA A 603 29.67 4.80 33.51
C ALA A 603 30.78 5.67 34.10
N SER A 604 30.40 6.60 34.97
CA SER A 604 31.27 7.36 35.88
C SER A 604 32.23 6.45 36.66
N ALA A 605 33.41 6.94 37.01
CA ALA A 605 34.40 6.15 37.76
C ALA A 605 33.96 5.96 39.22
N GLY A 606 33.44 7.02 39.83
CA GLY A 606 32.91 7.04 41.18
C GLY A 606 31.50 6.45 41.30
N SER A 607 31.15 6.03 42.50
CA SER A 607 29.81 5.59 42.87
C SER A 607 29.04 6.65 43.64
N VAL A 608 27.72 6.56 43.58
CA VAL A 608 26.77 7.31 44.39
C VAL A 608 25.91 6.35 45.20
N VAL A 609 25.78 6.63 46.49
CA VAL A 609 24.83 5.95 47.38
C VAL A 609 23.51 6.70 47.33
N VAL A 610 22.45 6.04 46.86
CA VAL A 610 21.07 6.48 47.10
C VAL A 610 20.71 6.03 48.50
N GLY A 611 20.87 6.95 49.46
CA GLY A 611 20.62 6.67 50.88
C GLY A 611 19.19 7.00 51.28
N LEU A 612 18.80 6.51 52.46
CA LEU A 612 17.67 7.03 53.23
C LEU A 612 18.20 7.81 54.44
N PRO A 613 17.49 8.84 54.92
CA PRO A 613 17.76 9.41 56.23
C PRO A 613 17.49 8.37 57.33
N ASP A 614 18.08 8.58 58.50
CA ASP A 614 17.79 7.80 59.72
C ASP A 614 17.78 8.73 60.92
N LEU A 615 16.61 9.25 61.30
CA LEU A 615 16.47 10.18 62.42
C LEU A 615 16.28 9.42 63.72
N VAL A 616 17.28 9.53 64.59
CA VAL A 616 17.19 9.00 65.96
C VAL A 616 17.07 10.15 66.95
N ALA A 617 16.27 9.97 67.99
CA ALA A 617 16.42 10.76 69.20
C ALA A 617 17.66 10.25 69.96
N ALA A 618 18.76 11.00 69.92
CA ALA A 618 20.03 10.62 70.53
C ALA A 618 20.08 10.84 72.04
N ALA A 619 19.30 11.79 72.56
CA ALA A 619 19.22 12.08 74.00
C ALA A 619 17.91 12.79 74.36
N VAL A 620 17.46 12.59 75.60
CA VAL A 620 16.37 13.35 76.22
C VAL A 620 16.72 13.70 77.68
N SER A 621 16.41 14.91 78.12
CA SER A 621 16.71 15.38 79.47
C SER A 621 15.95 14.58 80.55
N PRO A 622 16.53 14.39 81.75
CA PRO A 622 15.81 13.84 82.89
C PRO A 622 14.55 14.68 83.21
N PRO A 623 13.39 14.06 83.48
CA PRO A 623 12.21 14.80 83.91
C PRO A 623 12.32 15.23 85.39
N PRO A 624 11.45 16.16 85.85
CA PRO A 624 11.29 16.44 87.28
C PRO A 624 10.92 15.19 88.08
N ALA A 625 11.24 15.15 89.38
CA ALA A 625 10.92 14.00 90.23
C ALA A 625 9.40 13.73 90.37
N SER A 626 8.59 14.78 90.34
CA SER A 626 7.12 14.69 90.44
C SER A 626 6.41 15.70 89.54
N LEU A 627 5.29 15.30 88.95
CA LEU A 627 4.40 16.16 88.15
C LEU A 627 2.93 15.94 88.52
N ALA A 628 2.17 17.03 88.59
CA ALA A 628 0.72 16.96 88.70
C ALA A 628 0.10 16.65 87.32
N ARG A 629 -1.07 16.01 87.31
CA ARG A 629 -1.91 15.86 86.11
C ARG A 629 -2.25 17.24 85.53
N GLY A 630 -2.09 17.45 84.22
CA GLY A 630 -2.23 18.78 83.60
C GLY A 630 -1.01 19.69 83.80
N GLY A 631 0.01 19.25 84.54
CA GLY A 631 1.24 19.99 84.77
C GLY A 631 2.09 20.15 83.51
N ARG A 632 2.97 21.16 83.53
CA ARG A 632 3.90 21.48 82.44
C ARG A 632 5.34 21.40 82.91
N PHE A 633 6.22 20.96 82.02
CA PHE A 633 7.67 20.94 82.27
C PHE A 633 8.43 21.12 80.96
N GLN A 634 9.73 21.45 81.06
CA GLN A 634 10.60 21.56 79.91
C GLN A 634 11.28 20.22 79.63
N VAL A 635 11.33 19.84 78.35
CA VAL A 635 12.09 18.69 77.86
C VAL A 635 13.12 19.20 76.86
N THR A 636 14.37 18.79 77.04
CA THR A 636 15.45 19.00 76.07
C THR A 636 15.73 17.69 75.36
N ASP A 637 15.61 17.65 74.03
CA ASP A 637 15.94 16.51 73.19
C ASP A 637 17.09 16.83 72.24
N THR A 638 17.76 15.79 71.75
CA THR A 638 18.70 15.87 70.61
C THR A 638 18.27 14.86 69.56
N THR A 639 17.94 15.34 68.36
CA THR A 639 17.63 14.49 67.21
C THR A 639 18.82 14.50 66.25
N ARG A 640 19.28 13.32 65.83
CA ARG A 640 20.44 13.15 64.95
C ARG A 640 20.04 12.35 63.72
N ASN A 641 20.51 12.78 62.55
CA ASN A 641 20.46 11.95 61.34
C ASN A 641 21.69 11.03 61.32
N GLN A 642 21.50 9.74 61.57
CA GLN A 642 22.53 8.70 61.48
C GLN A 642 22.60 8.07 60.08
N GLY A 643 21.66 8.40 59.19
CA GLY A 643 21.58 7.84 57.86
C GLY A 643 22.48 8.55 56.85
N ASP A 644 22.64 7.91 55.70
CA ASP A 644 23.55 8.36 54.64
C ASP A 644 22.92 9.39 53.68
N ALA A 645 21.63 9.72 53.85
CA ALA A 645 20.96 10.76 53.07
C ALA A 645 20.45 11.92 53.94
N PRO A 646 20.36 13.15 53.39
CA PRO A 646 19.76 14.27 54.09
C PRO A 646 18.31 14.00 54.48
N ALA A 647 17.97 14.29 55.73
CA ALA A 647 16.60 14.32 56.20
C ALA A 647 15.99 15.70 55.94
N THR A 648 14.78 15.75 55.39
CA THR A 648 13.97 16.97 55.39
C THR A 648 13.53 17.30 56.83
N SER A 649 12.92 18.48 57.04
CA SER A 649 12.40 18.84 58.36
C SER A 649 11.40 17.82 58.89
N SER A 650 11.49 17.50 60.17
CA SER A 650 10.65 16.52 60.86
C SER A 650 10.14 17.05 62.20
N VAL A 651 9.39 16.24 62.93
CA VAL A 651 8.85 16.59 64.24
C VAL A 651 9.25 15.55 65.28
N THR A 652 9.75 16.00 66.42
CA THR A 652 9.98 15.16 67.61
C THR A 652 8.80 15.32 68.57
N ARG A 653 8.16 14.19 68.93
CA ARG A 653 7.04 14.13 69.89
C ARG A 653 7.45 13.41 71.17
N TYR A 654 6.73 13.68 72.26
CA TYR A 654 7.09 13.23 73.59
C TYR A 654 6.01 12.37 74.23
N TYR A 655 6.42 11.33 74.94
CA TYR A 655 5.51 10.35 75.54
C TYR A 655 5.88 10.06 76.99
N LEU A 656 4.89 9.66 77.78
CA LEU A 656 5.12 8.98 79.07
C LEU A 656 4.97 7.48 78.87
N SER A 657 6.01 6.74 79.24
CA SER A 657 6.11 5.28 79.11
C SER A 657 6.38 4.64 80.47
N ALA A 658 5.73 3.53 80.77
CA ALA A 658 5.92 2.82 82.04
C ALA A 658 7.20 1.96 82.04
N ASP A 659 7.62 1.47 80.87
CA ASP A 659 8.73 0.53 80.70
C ASP A 659 9.93 1.11 79.93
N GLY A 660 9.80 2.32 79.40
CA GLY A 660 10.85 3.00 78.65
C GLY A 660 10.92 2.60 77.18
N ALA A 661 10.01 1.75 76.71
CA ALA A 661 9.87 1.39 75.30
C ALA A 661 8.67 2.12 74.67
N ARG A 662 8.76 2.41 73.37
CA ARG A 662 7.67 3.04 72.64
C ARG A 662 6.64 1.98 72.22
N ASP A 663 5.42 2.05 72.74
CA ASP A 663 4.30 1.17 72.38
C ASP A 663 2.91 1.85 72.42
N ALA A 664 1.84 1.10 72.15
CA ALA A 664 0.49 1.66 72.08
C ALA A 664 -0.08 2.13 73.45
N SER A 665 0.52 1.71 74.57
CA SER A 665 0.10 2.05 75.92
C SER A 665 0.66 3.39 76.41
N ASP A 666 1.70 3.92 75.76
CA ASP A 666 2.31 5.19 76.15
C ASP A 666 1.39 6.38 75.95
N ARG A 667 1.55 7.38 76.82
CA ARG A 667 0.74 8.59 76.78
C ARG A 667 1.45 9.72 76.05
N LEU A 668 0.92 10.11 74.89
CA LEU A 668 1.37 11.31 74.17
C LEU A 668 1.19 12.58 75.03
N LEU A 669 2.26 13.36 75.15
CA LEU A 669 2.26 14.68 75.78
C LEU A 669 1.82 15.76 74.79
N THR A 670 1.19 16.81 75.29
CA THR A 670 0.85 17.97 74.46
C THR A 670 2.09 18.87 74.34
N GLY A 671 2.59 19.00 73.11
CA GLY A 671 3.81 19.73 72.78
C GLY A 671 4.70 18.90 71.85
N TYR A 672 5.42 19.56 70.95
CA TYR A 672 6.33 18.91 70.01
C TYR A 672 7.44 19.89 69.61
N ARG A 673 8.54 19.36 69.08
CA ARG A 673 9.65 20.16 68.57
C ARG A 673 9.80 19.98 67.07
N MET A 674 9.86 21.10 66.34
CA MET A 674 10.25 21.10 64.94
C MET A 674 11.77 20.87 64.82
N VAL A 675 12.16 19.90 64.02
CA VAL A 675 13.56 19.62 63.69
C VAL A 675 13.80 20.10 62.25
N PRO A 676 14.77 21.00 62.00
CA PRO A 676 15.10 21.45 60.65
C PRO A 676 15.68 20.28 59.82
N SER A 677 15.88 20.48 58.52
CA SER A 677 16.56 19.47 57.70
C SER A 677 17.97 19.17 58.23
N LEU A 678 18.32 17.89 58.33
CA LEU A 678 19.62 17.45 58.85
C LEU A 678 20.41 16.72 57.76
N ALA A 679 21.62 17.21 57.48
CA ALA A 679 22.60 16.47 56.69
C ALA A 679 23.00 15.16 57.40
N PRO A 680 23.55 14.16 56.67
CA PRO A 680 24.12 12.96 57.27
C PRO A 680 25.07 13.28 58.43
N GLY A 681 24.90 12.62 59.56
CA GLY A 681 25.68 12.80 60.77
C GLY A 681 25.36 14.04 61.62
N ALA A 682 24.58 15.01 61.10
CA ALA A 682 24.22 16.23 61.80
C ALA A 682 23.16 15.97 62.90
N ALA A 683 23.21 16.78 63.95
CA ALA A 683 22.26 16.73 65.07
C ALA A 683 21.66 18.10 65.37
N SER A 684 20.49 18.09 65.99
CA SER A 684 19.76 19.29 66.40
C SER A 684 19.21 19.09 67.81
N THR A 685 19.68 19.92 68.73
CA THR A 685 19.27 19.93 70.14
C THR A 685 18.36 21.13 70.42
N GLY A 686 17.34 20.96 71.24
CA GLY A 686 16.46 22.06 71.63
C GLY A 686 15.64 21.74 72.86
N THR A 687 14.99 22.77 73.42
CA THR A 687 14.14 22.64 74.60
C THR A 687 12.73 23.11 74.28
N VAL A 688 11.72 22.37 74.71
CA VAL A 688 10.31 22.73 74.55
C VAL A 688 9.53 22.45 75.83
N THR A 689 8.49 23.26 76.08
CA THR A 689 7.55 23.01 77.17
C THR A 689 6.51 22.00 76.70
N VAL A 690 6.35 20.92 77.45
CA VAL A 690 5.32 19.89 77.23
C VAL A 690 4.33 19.86 78.39
N VAL A 691 3.12 19.38 78.12
CA VAL A 691 2.03 19.28 79.10
C VAL A 691 1.59 17.83 79.26
N VAL A 692 1.52 17.37 80.51
CA VAL A 692 0.99 16.05 80.89
C VAL A 692 -0.54 16.07 80.79
N PRO A 693 -1.18 15.15 80.05
CA PRO A 693 -2.64 15.11 79.98
C PRO A 693 -3.28 14.96 81.37
N SER A 694 -4.37 15.67 81.62
CA SER A 694 -5.09 15.60 82.91
C SER A 694 -5.69 14.21 83.20
N THR A 695 -5.83 13.38 82.18
CA THR A 695 -6.31 12.00 82.25
C THR A 695 -5.22 10.96 82.52
N THR A 696 -3.96 11.37 82.70
CA THR A 696 -2.85 10.45 82.94
C THR A 696 -3.03 9.75 84.28
N VAL A 697 -2.97 8.41 84.27
CA VAL A 697 -3.06 7.60 85.50
C VAL A 697 -1.87 7.93 86.41
N ALA A 698 -2.07 7.82 87.73
CA ALA A 698 -0.96 8.04 88.66
C ALA A 698 0.04 6.89 88.57
N GLY A 699 1.34 7.19 88.53
CA GLY A 699 2.38 6.19 88.32
C GLY A 699 3.76 6.81 88.08
N ALA A 700 4.78 5.97 88.01
CA ALA A 700 6.12 6.37 87.61
C ALA A 700 6.30 6.12 86.11
N TYR A 701 6.80 7.11 85.38
CA TYR A 701 6.93 7.06 83.92
C TYR A 701 8.30 7.58 83.47
N PHE A 702 8.88 6.95 82.46
CA PHE A 702 9.93 7.54 81.64
C PHE A 702 9.34 8.58 80.68
N VAL A 703 10.11 9.61 80.35
CA VAL A 703 9.80 10.51 79.23
C VAL A 703 10.52 10.00 78.00
N LEU A 704 9.78 9.66 76.96
CA LEU A 704 10.35 9.33 75.65
C LEU A 704 10.39 10.57 74.76
N ALA A 705 11.47 10.75 74.01
CA ALA A 705 11.49 11.62 72.84
C ALA A 705 11.59 10.74 71.59
N CYS A 706 10.70 10.94 70.63
CA CYS A 706 10.61 10.16 69.40
C CYS A 706 10.74 11.05 68.17
N ALA A 707 11.84 10.87 67.44
CA ALA A 707 12.12 11.57 66.19
C ALA A 707 11.22 11.08 65.04
N ASP A 708 10.85 11.98 64.13
CA ASP A 708 9.88 11.76 63.04
C ASP A 708 8.68 10.85 63.40
N ASP A 709 8.09 11.06 64.57
CA ASP A 709 7.03 10.18 65.07
C ASP A 709 5.71 10.30 64.26
N THR A 710 5.68 11.14 63.22
CA THR A 710 4.62 11.16 62.20
C THR A 710 4.90 10.26 60.99
N ALA A 711 6.04 9.55 60.97
CA ALA A 711 6.52 8.69 59.89
C ALA A 711 6.41 9.37 58.51
N ARG A 712 6.81 10.65 58.44
CA ARG A 712 6.72 11.44 57.20
C ARG A 712 7.88 11.15 56.28
N LEU A 713 9.02 10.74 56.81
CA LEU A 713 10.18 10.33 56.06
C LEU A 713 10.22 8.81 56.01
N VAL A 714 10.67 8.28 54.87
CA VAL A 714 11.03 6.86 54.76
C VAL A 714 12.48 6.73 55.21
N GLU A 715 12.70 6.00 56.30
CA GLU A 715 13.99 5.91 56.99
C GLU A 715 14.58 4.51 56.90
N SER A 716 15.91 4.40 56.97
CA SER A 716 16.60 3.09 56.97
C SER A 716 16.52 2.34 58.31
N GLY A 717 16.15 3.02 59.39
CA GLY A 717 16.20 2.48 60.76
C GLY A 717 14.98 2.76 61.63
N GLY A 718 13.80 3.08 61.07
CA GLY A 718 12.62 3.66 61.75
C GLY A 718 12.09 3.04 63.06
N ALA A 719 12.66 1.93 63.55
CA ALA A 719 12.44 1.38 64.89
C ALA A 719 13.36 2.00 65.96
N ASN A 720 14.41 2.75 65.60
CA ASN A 720 15.40 3.34 66.51
C ASN A 720 15.13 4.83 66.84
N ASN A 721 13.94 5.34 66.49
CA ASN A 721 13.64 6.77 66.55
C ASN A 721 13.42 7.32 67.97
N CYS A 722 13.21 6.46 68.96
CA CYS A 722 12.83 6.86 70.31
C CYS A 722 13.94 6.61 71.35
N VAL A 723 14.08 7.53 72.30
CA VAL A 723 14.96 7.39 73.47
C VAL A 723 14.21 7.73 74.75
N ALA A 724 14.43 6.94 75.79
CA ALA A 724 13.87 7.15 77.12
C ALA A 724 14.79 8.03 77.98
N SER A 725 14.18 8.79 78.89
CA SER A 725 14.91 9.52 79.92
C SER A 725 15.65 8.57 80.86
N PRO A 726 16.79 8.99 81.44
CA PRO A 726 17.55 8.14 82.35
C PRO A 726 16.86 7.91 83.71
N THR A 727 15.86 8.73 84.04
CA THR A 727 15.09 8.65 85.29
C THR A 727 13.59 8.71 84.99
N THR A 728 12.80 8.20 85.92
CA THR A 728 11.33 8.30 85.88
C THR A 728 10.82 9.55 86.60
N VAL A 729 9.63 10.02 86.21
CA VAL A 729 8.83 11.01 86.92
C VAL A 729 7.60 10.37 87.56
N ALA A 730 7.30 10.72 88.81
CA ALA A 730 6.06 10.34 89.47
C ALA A 730 4.92 11.29 89.09
N VAL A 731 3.90 10.79 88.40
CA VAL A 731 2.68 11.53 88.08
C VAL A 731 1.64 11.30 89.19
N GLY A 732 1.23 12.38 89.85
CA GLY A 732 0.27 12.39 90.96
C GLY A 732 -0.88 13.39 90.76
N PRO A 733 -1.82 13.48 91.72
CA PRO A 733 -2.94 14.43 91.67
C PRO A 733 -2.50 15.88 91.50
#